data_AF-Q2QYW9-F1
#
_entry.id   AF-Q2QYW9-F1
#
_cell.length_a   1.000
_cell.length_b   1.000
_cell.length_c   1.000
_cell.angle_alpha   90.00
_cell.angle_beta   90.00
_cell.angle_gamma   90.00
#
_symmetry.space_group_name_H-M   'P 1'
#
loop_
_entity.id
_entity.type
_entity.pdbx_description
1 polymer ?
#
loop_
_entity_poly.entity_id
_entity_poly.type
_entity_poly.pdbx_seq_one_letter_code
_entity_poly.pdbx_strand_id
1 'polypeptide(L)'
;MENPSYYFEGVVEGSNVYTKDTMDDLDDKQGQGFMSADDLEEIDIGPGDRPKPTFISKNLSPEFRTKLIELLKEFRHCFAWEYYEMPGLSRSIVEHRLPIKPGVRPHQQPPRRCKADMLEPVKAEIKRLYDTGFIRPCRYAEWVSSIVPVIKKNGKVRVCIDFSDLNKATPKDEYPMPVADQLVDAASGHKILSFMDGNAGYNQFFMAEEDIHKTAFRCLGAIVLFEWVVMTFGLKSAGATFQRAMNYIYHDLIGWLIEVYIDDVVVKSEEIEDHIADLMKVFERTRKYGLKMNPTKCAFGVSAGQLLGFLSHERGIEITQRSVNAIKKIQPTQNKTELQEMIGKINFVRRFISNLSGRLEPFTLLLRLKANQKFTWGAEQQKALDNIKEYLSSPPVLIPPRKGVPFRLYLSAGEKSIGSVLIQELEGKEMVVFYLSHRLLDAETRYSPVEKLCLCLYFSCTRLRHYLLSNECTVICKTDVVKYMLSAPILKGRVGKWIFSLTEFNLRYESPKAVKGQAIANFIVDHRDDLIGSVEIVPWTLFFDGSVCTRGCGIGLVIISPRGACFEFAYTIKSYATNNQAEYEAVLKGLQLLKEVEANAIEIMGDSLLVISQLGGEYECKNGTLMVYNEKCLELMKEFRLVTLKHVSREQNTEANSLAQGASGYKPMIKDVKVEVAALIANDWRYYKGCQDCQKFGAIHWAPASAMNPIIKHWPFRGWGIDMIGMINPPSSKGHKFILVATDYFTKWVEAIPLKKVDSRDAIQFVQEHIVYRFGIPQTITTDQGSIFVSDEFVQFADSMGIKLLNSSPYYAQANGQAEASN
;
A
#
# COMPACT_ATOMS: atom_id res chain seq x y z
N MET A 1 -29.67 -7.17 -2.54
CA MET A 1 -28.72 -8.20 -2.98
C MET A 1 -27.35 -7.78 -2.47
N GLU A 2 -26.79 -8.62 -1.62
CA GLU A 2 -25.59 -8.37 -0.83
C GLU A 2 -24.34 -8.54 -1.70
N ASN A 3 -23.43 -7.58 -1.60
CA ASN A 3 -22.19 -7.49 -2.38
C ASN A 3 -21.02 -8.05 -1.53
N PRO A 4 -20.42 -9.21 -1.86
CA PRO A 4 -19.38 -9.83 -1.04
C PRO A 4 -17.99 -9.47 -1.56
N SER A 5 -17.43 -8.34 -1.14
CA SER A 5 -16.00 -8.02 -1.40
C SER A 5 -15.30 -7.14 -0.37
N TYR A 6 -15.99 -6.60 0.64
CA TYR A 6 -15.37 -5.78 1.68
C TYR A 6 -15.19 -6.53 3.00
N TYR A 7 -14.24 -7.45 3.11
CA TYR A 7 -13.87 -7.99 4.43
C TYR A 7 -12.38 -8.26 4.69
N PHE A 8 -11.46 -7.98 3.76
CA PHE A 8 -10.05 -8.31 3.99
C PHE A 8 -9.00 -7.21 3.74
N GLU A 9 -9.37 -6.05 3.20
CA GLU A 9 -8.41 -4.95 2.97
C GLU A 9 -8.43 -3.86 4.06
N GLY A 10 -9.49 -3.80 4.88
CA GLY A 10 -9.69 -2.70 5.83
C GLY A 10 -9.10 -2.87 7.23
N VAL A 11 -8.68 -4.07 7.64
CA VAL A 11 -8.32 -4.34 9.06
C VAL A 11 -6.82 -4.37 9.30
N VAL A 12 -5.98 -4.56 8.27
CA VAL A 12 -4.53 -4.77 8.47
C VAL A 12 -3.66 -3.64 7.90
N GLU A 13 -4.15 -2.86 6.93
CA GLU A 13 -3.25 -1.94 6.21
C GLU A 13 -3.68 -0.45 6.16
N GLY A 14 -4.91 -0.12 6.58
CA GLY A 14 -5.51 1.21 6.43
C GLY A 14 -5.87 1.97 7.71
N SER A 15 -5.73 1.37 8.90
CA SER A 15 -5.83 2.12 10.15
C SER A 15 -4.49 2.80 10.45
N ASN A 16 -4.51 4.06 10.86
CA ASN A 16 -3.37 4.65 11.58
C ASN A 16 -3.03 3.69 12.73
N VAL A 17 -1.98 2.89 12.55
CA VAL A 17 -1.56 1.78 13.44
C VAL A 17 -1.18 2.28 14.84
N TYR A 18 -1.08 3.60 15.00
CA TYR A 18 -0.85 4.32 16.23
C TYR A 18 -2.16 4.84 16.83
N THR A 19 -3.16 3.98 17.01
CA THR A 19 -4.28 4.34 17.89
C THR A 19 -3.79 4.35 19.33
N LYS A 20 -4.02 5.47 20.04
CA LYS A 20 -3.60 5.64 21.44
C LYS A 20 -4.02 4.47 22.33
N ASP A 21 -5.16 3.83 22.06
CA ASP A 21 -5.63 2.63 22.77
C ASP A 21 -4.70 1.41 22.57
N THR A 22 -4.16 1.18 21.37
CA THR A 22 -3.20 0.10 21.09
C THR A 22 -1.81 0.41 21.63
N MET A 23 -1.48 1.70 21.70
CA MET A 23 -0.27 2.20 22.36
C MET A 23 -0.40 2.06 23.87
N ASP A 24 -1.57 2.32 24.47
CA ASP A 24 -1.83 2.18 25.91
C ASP A 24 -1.89 0.71 26.38
N ASP A 25 -2.26 -0.23 25.49
CA ASP A 25 -2.22 -1.69 25.77
C ASP A 25 -0.78 -2.26 25.81
N LEU A 26 0.18 -1.59 25.15
CA LEU A 26 1.62 -1.89 25.22
C LEU A 26 2.33 -1.01 26.25
N ASP A 27 1.84 0.19 26.44
CA ASP A 27 2.39 1.26 27.23
C ASP A 27 1.39 1.53 28.36
N ASP A 28 1.52 0.85 29.51
CA ASP A 28 0.75 1.21 30.71
C ASP A 28 1.10 2.65 31.18
N LYS A 29 0.72 3.68 30.42
CA LYS A 29 1.00 5.10 30.66
C LYS A 29 0.22 5.66 31.85
N GLN A 30 -0.64 4.86 32.48
CA GLN A 30 -1.34 5.26 33.69
C GLN A 30 -0.47 5.05 34.94
N GLY A 31 0.67 5.73 35.02
CA GLY A 31 1.36 5.91 36.32
C GLY A 31 2.85 6.21 36.33
N GLN A 32 3.58 6.14 35.22
CA GLN A 32 5.01 6.50 35.18
C GLN A 32 5.22 7.64 34.17
N GLY A 33 6.04 8.63 34.53
CA GLY A 33 6.40 9.77 33.68
C GLY A 33 7.15 9.36 32.42
N PHE A 34 7.55 10.36 31.61
CA PHE A 34 8.40 10.11 30.45
C PHE A 34 9.60 9.25 30.86
N MET A 35 9.77 8.10 30.19
CA MET A 35 10.95 7.27 30.40
C MET A 35 12.11 7.88 29.63
N SER A 36 13.04 8.45 30.37
CA SER A 36 14.35 8.88 29.89
C SER A 36 15.31 7.70 29.94
N ALA A 37 16.26 7.62 29.00
CA ALA A 37 17.39 6.71 29.15
C ALA A 37 18.45 7.28 30.10
N ASP A 38 18.51 8.61 30.24
CA ASP A 38 19.32 9.27 31.27
C ASP A 38 18.71 9.07 32.66
N ASP A 39 19.56 8.87 33.66
CA ASP A 39 19.16 8.94 35.05
C ASP A 39 18.61 10.34 35.38
N LEU A 40 17.39 10.38 35.90
CA LEU A 40 16.73 11.62 36.28
C LEU A 40 16.99 11.98 37.74
N GLU A 41 17.21 13.27 38.00
CA GLU A 41 17.25 13.89 39.32
C GLU A 41 15.92 14.62 39.57
N GLU A 42 15.32 14.37 40.73
CA GLU A 42 14.17 15.15 41.21
C GLU A 42 14.68 16.47 41.81
N ILE A 43 14.14 17.59 41.33
CA ILE A 43 14.44 18.93 41.83
C ILE A 43 13.17 19.61 42.33
N ASP A 44 13.31 20.47 43.35
CA ASP A 44 12.24 21.31 43.85
C ASP A 44 12.30 22.72 43.25
N ILE A 45 11.24 23.12 42.56
CA ILE A 45 11.05 24.48 42.02
C ILE A 45 10.07 25.33 42.84
N GLY A 46 9.61 24.80 43.97
CA GLY A 46 8.67 25.44 44.88
C GLY A 46 9.31 26.52 45.76
N PRO A 47 8.49 27.35 46.45
CA PRO A 47 8.97 28.00 47.66
C PRO A 47 9.16 26.89 48.71
N GLY A 48 10.30 26.82 49.40
CA GLY A 48 10.69 25.61 50.16
C GLY A 48 9.70 25.10 51.23
N ASP A 49 8.65 25.86 51.56
CA ASP A 49 7.52 25.47 52.41
C ASP A 49 6.49 24.57 51.69
N ARG A 50 6.47 24.57 50.35
CA ARG A 50 5.58 23.76 49.50
C ARG A 50 6.39 23.15 48.35
N PRO A 51 6.89 21.92 48.51
CA PRO A 51 7.70 21.29 47.48
C PRO A 51 6.88 21.08 46.21
N LYS A 52 7.48 21.45 45.09
CA LYS A 52 6.93 21.39 43.74
C LYS A 52 7.94 20.64 42.88
N PRO A 53 7.92 19.29 42.93
CA PRO A 53 8.95 18.47 42.29
C PRO A 53 8.81 18.45 40.76
N THR A 54 9.94 18.37 40.06
CA THR A 54 10.08 18.06 38.62
C THR A 54 11.41 17.34 38.35
N PHE A 55 11.65 16.87 37.13
CA PHE A 55 12.80 16.01 36.81
C PHE A 55 13.72 16.61 35.75
N ILE A 56 15.03 16.57 36.00
CA ILE A 56 16.09 16.96 35.07
C ILE A 56 17.10 15.82 34.88
N SER A 57 17.86 15.81 33.79
CA SER A 57 18.93 14.82 33.59
C SER A 57 20.09 15.04 34.58
N LYS A 58 20.62 13.95 35.16
CA LYS A 58 21.85 13.97 35.97
C LYS A 58 23.12 14.22 35.17
N ASN A 59 23.07 14.02 33.85
CA ASN A 59 24.22 14.11 32.96
C ASN A 59 24.54 15.56 32.54
N LEU A 60 23.78 16.54 33.03
CA LEU A 60 23.96 17.95 32.68
C LEU A 60 25.21 18.55 33.33
N SER A 61 25.88 19.46 32.61
CA SER A 61 26.98 20.23 33.20
C SER A 61 26.48 21.12 34.35
N PRO A 62 27.29 21.39 35.39
CA PRO A 62 26.85 22.17 36.55
C PRO A 62 26.32 23.57 36.20
N GLU A 63 26.95 24.23 35.23
CA GLU A 63 26.55 25.55 34.74
C GLU A 63 25.19 25.50 34.03
N PHE A 64 25.02 24.55 33.11
CA PHE A 64 23.76 24.38 32.38
C PHE A 64 22.62 23.98 33.30
N ARG A 65 22.89 23.05 34.23
CA ARG A 65 21.95 22.62 35.28
C ARG A 65 21.42 23.80 36.08
N THR A 66 22.29 24.72 36.50
CA THR A 66 21.89 25.90 37.29
C THR A 66 20.95 26.79 36.49
N LYS A 67 21.31 27.12 35.25
CA LYS A 67 20.48 27.95 34.36
C LYS A 67 19.13 27.30 34.04
N LEU A 68 19.11 25.98 33.82
CA LEU A 68 17.87 25.24 33.58
C LEU A 68 16.92 25.28 34.79
N ILE A 69 17.46 25.10 36.01
CA ILE A 69 16.67 25.18 37.25
C ILE A 69 16.09 26.59 37.43
N GLU A 70 16.87 27.63 37.15
CA GLU A 70 16.40 29.03 37.20
C GLU A 70 15.24 29.27 36.22
N LEU A 71 15.36 28.79 34.98
CA LEU A 71 14.29 28.87 33.98
C LEU A 71 13.02 28.15 34.45
N LEU A 72 13.15 26.94 34.98
CA LEU A 72 12.00 26.15 35.48
C LEU A 72 11.32 26.84 36.67
N LYS A 73 12.08 27.51 37.54
CA LYS A 73 11.54 28.32 38.64
C LYS A 73 10.81 29.57 38.13
N GLU A 74 11.35 30.26 37.12
CA GLU A 74 10.71 31.40 36.48
C GLU A 74 9.36 31.01 35.86
N PHE A 75 9.33 29.90 35.13
CA PHE A 75 8.14 29.38 34.45
C PHE A 75 7.35 28.37 35.29
N ARG A 76 7.50 28.37 36.62
CA ARG A 76 6.76 27.46 37.54
C ARG A 76 5.24 27.47 37.32
N HIS A 77 4.70 28.63 36.94
CA HIS A 77 3.28 28.80 36.68
C HIS A 77 2.78 28.05 35.44
N CYS A 78 3.65 27.55 34.56
CA CYS A 78 3.27 26.69 33.42
C CYS A 78 2.97 25.24 33.84
N PHE A 79 3.16 24.89 35.11
CA PHE A 79 2.96 23.54 35.63
C PHE A 79 1.77 23.47 36.59
N ALA A 80 1.10 22.31 36.63
CA ALA A 80 0.02 22.03 37.57
C ALA A 80 0.27 20.69 38.27
N TRP A 81 0.40 20.73 39.60
CA TRP A 81 0.55 19.54 40.45
C TRP A 81 -0.81 19.02 40.90
N GLU A 82 -1.78 19.93 41.08
CA GLU A 82 -3.14 19.62 41.51
C GLU A 82 -4.20 20.15 40.53
N TYR A 83 -5.40 19.58 40.57
CA TYR A 83 -6.46 19.92 39.61
C TYR A 83 -6.97 21.37 39.71
N TYR A 84 -7.00 21.95 40.90
CA TYR A 84 -7.45 23.34 41.09
C TYR A 84 -6.49 24.37 40.49
N GLU A 85 -5.25 23.97 40.15
CA GLU A 85 -4.26 24.84 39.47
C GLU A 85 -4.53 24.92 37.95
N MET A 86 -5.58 24.26 37.45
CA MET A 86 -5.98 24.23 36.05
C MET A 86 -7.23 25.11 35.82
N PRO A 87 -7.07 26.41 35.45
CA PRO A 87 -8.20 27.31 35.24
C PRO A 87 -9.02 27.01 33.98
N GLY A 88 -8.54 26.10 33.14
CA GLY A 88 -9.07 25.84 31.80
C GLY A 88 -8.54 26.85 30.76
N LEU A 89 -8.40 26.39 29.53
CA LEU A 89 -8.06 27.22 28.38
C LEU A 89 -9.28 28.05 27.95
N SER A 90 -9.04 29.21 27.35
CA SER A 90 -10.13 30.03 26.83
C SER A 90 -10.97 29.23 25.82
N ARG A 91 -12.30 29.30 25.95
CA ARG A 91 -13.26 28.73 24.98
C ARG A 91 -13.04 29.26 23.56
N SER A 92 -12.45 30.45 23.43
CA SER A 92 -12.11 31.05 22.13
C SER A 92 -10.98 30.33 21.39
N ILE A 93 -10.16 29.53 22.08
CA ILE A 93 -9.09 28.74 21.47
C ILE A 93 -9.70 27.47 20.88
N VAL A 94 -10.24 26.62 21.76
CA VAL A 94 -10.87 25.35 21.41
C VAL A 94 -11.88 24.98 22.50
N GLU A 95 -13.01 24.43 22.08
CA GLU A 95 -13.96 23.74 22.94
C GLU A 95 -14.26 22.35 22.35
N HIS A 96 -14.61 21.40 23.21
CA HIS A 96 -15.01 20.07 22.77
C HIS A 96 -16.50 20.02 22.45
N ARG A 97 -16.83 19.49 21.28
CA ARG A 97 -18.21 19.37 20.77
C ARG A 97 -18.60 17.93 20.55
N LEU A 98 -19.87 17.61 20.83
CA LEU A 98 -20.50 16.31 20.68
C LEU A 98 -21.77 16.43 19.81
N PRO A 99 -21.60 16.70 18.49
CA PRO A 99 -22.73 16.71 17.58
C PRO A 99 -23.38 15.33 17.54
N ILE A 100 -24.71 15.25 17.46
CA ILE A 100 -25.44 13.97 17.41
C ILE A 100 -25.88 13.71 15.99
N LYS A 101 -25.68 12.48 15.49
CA LYS A 101 -26.15 12.07 14.17
C LYS A 101 -27.68 12.25 14.06
N PRO A 102 -28.19 12.76 12.92
CA PRO A 102 -29.63 12.90 12.71
C PRO A 102 -30.37 11.58 12.96
N GLY A 103 -31.48 11.64 13.71
CA GLY A 103 -32.34 10.49 13.98
C GLY A 103 -31.91 9.58 15.14
N VAL A 104 -30.78 9.84 15.80
CA VAL A 104 -30.37 9.07 16.99
C VAL A 104 -31.08 9.59 18.23
N ARG A 105 -31.76 8.70 18.97
CA ARG A 105 -32.44 9.04 20.23
C ARG A 105 -31.45 8.99 21.41
N PRO A 106 -31.60 9.86 22.42
CA PRO A 106 -30.80 9.79 23.65
C PRO A 106 -30.94 8.45 24.37
N HIS A 107 -29.83 7.97 24.93
CA HIS A 107 -29.78 6.70 25.67
C HIS A 107 -29.48 6.92 27.16
N GLN A 108 -30.24 6.22 28.00
CA GLN A 108 -30.01 6.20 29.45
C GLN A 108 -29.58 4.82 29.91
N GLN A 109 -28.32 4.69 30.28
CA GLN A 109 -27.76 3.43 30.76
C GLN A 109 -28.35 3.04 32.13
N PRO A 110 -28.59 1.74 32.36
CA PRO A 110 -29.01 1.26 33.67
C PRO A 110 -27.89 1.46 34.71
N PRO A 111 -28.23 1.73 35.99
CA PRO A 111 -27.21 1.89 37.03
C PRO A 111 -26.32 0.66 37.18
N ARG A 112 -25.00 0.87 37.20
CA ARG A 112 -24.02 -0.19 37.51
C ARG A 112 -23.84 -0.34 39.02
N ARG A 113 -23.81 -1.58 39.50
CA ARG A 113 -23.45 -1.91 40.89
C ARG A 113 -21.92 -1.90 41.02
N CYS A 114 -21.39 -1.15 41.98
CA CYS A 114 -19.98 -1.23 42.34
C CYS A 114 -19.78 -2.12 43.57
N LYS A 115 -18.55 -2.59 43.77
CA LYS A 115 -18.16 -3.26 45.01
C LYS A 115 -18.26 -2.28 46.19
N ALA A 116 -18.60 -2.78 47.38
CA ALA A 116 -18.87 -1.94 48.55
C ALA A 116 -17.64 -1.15 49.01
N ASP A 117 -16.45 -1.74 48.91
CA ASP A 117 -15.14 -1.12 49.21
C ASP A 117 -14.77 0.03 48.27
N MET A 118 -15.34 0.08 47.05
CA MET A 118 -15.10 1.13 46.07
C MET A 118 -16.00 2.36 46.24
N LEU A 119 -17.06 2.29 47.07
CA LEU A 119 -18.03 3.37 47.22
C LEU A 119 -17.40 4.67 47.77
N GLU A 120 -16.70 4.57 48.90
CA GLU A 120 -16.11 5.75 49.55
C GLU A 120 -14.99 6.38 48.71
N PRO A 121 -14.05 5.61 48.10
CA PRO A 121 -13.08 6.16 47.16
C PRO A 121 -13.70 6.87 45.96
N VAL A 122 -14.79 6.31 45.39
CA VAL A 122 -15.51 6.95 44.27
C VAL A 122 -16.16 8.26 44.71
N LYS A 123 -16.83 8.28 45.87
CA LYS A 123 -17.43 9.51 46.40
C LYS A 123 -16.39 10.60 46.65
N ALA A 124 -15.23 10.24 47.21
CA ALA A 124 -14.14 11.17 47.44
C ALA A 124 -13.62 11.77 46.11
N GLU A 125 -13.50 10.95 45.06
CA GLU A 125 -13.07 11.42 43.74
C GLU A 125 -14.11 12.33 43.08
N ILE A 126 -15.40 11.99 43.15
CA ILE A 126 -16.48 12.84 42.64
C ILE A 126 -16.54 14.17 43.39
N LYS A 127 -16.40 14.16 44.72
CA LYS A 127 -16.32 15.37 45.52
C LYS A 127 -15.16 16.26 45.06
N ARG A 128 -13.99 15.68 44.80
CA ARG A 128 -12.83 16.43 44.30
C ARG A 128 -13.09 17.06 42.93
N LEU A 129 -13.69 16.33 42.00
CA LEU A 129 -14.08 16.85 40.68
C LEU A 129 -15.12 17.97 40.77
N TYR A 130 -16.06 17.84 41.70
CA TYR A 130 -17.09 18.84 41.97
C TYR A 130 -16.51 20.11 42.59
N ASP A 131 -15.69 19.99 43.64
CA ASP A 131 -15.05 21.12 44.32
C ASP A 131 -14.12 21.89 43.37
N THR A 132 -13.54 21.21 42.37
CA THR A 132 -12.71 21.84 41.32
C THR A 132 -13.57 22.54 40.24
N GLY A 133 -14.86 22.22 40.14
CA GLY A 133 -15.76 22.78 39.13
C GLY A 133 -15.71 22.07 37.76
N PHE A 134 -15.07 20.90 37.66
CA PHE A 134 -15.04 20.11 36.43
C PHE A 134 -16.37 19.45 36.12
N ILE A 135 -17.15 19.15 37.16
CA ILE A 135 -18.49 18.60 37.07
C ILE A 135 -19.46 19.45 37.87
N ARG A 136 -20.74 19.41 37.49
CA ARG A 136 -21.83 20.06 38.24
C ARG A 136 -23.07 19.17 38.29
N PRO A 137 -24.03 19.43 39.20
CA PRO A 137 -25.23 18.60 39.32
C PRO A 137 -26.11 18.80 38.10
N CYS A 138 -26.52 17.70 37.47
CA CYS A 138 -27.40 17.73 36.32
C CYS A 138 -28.86 17.76 36.77
N ARG A 139 -29.66 18.71 36.24
CA ARG A 139 -31.09 18.83 36.56
C ARG A 139 -31.97 17.94 35.70
N TYR A 140 -31.70 17.92 34.39
CA TYR A 140 -32.46 17.16 33.39
C TYR A 140 -31.49 16.50 32.42
N ALA A 141 -31.45 15.16 32.40
CA ALA A 141 -30.57 14.41 31.51
C ALA A 141 -31.38 13.55 30.55
N GLU A 142 -31.16 13.76 29.25
CA GLU A 142 -31.66 12.87 28.21
C GLU A 142 -30.67 11.72 27.94
N TRP A 143 -29.38 12.04 27.97
CA TRP A 143 -28.28 11.09 27.93
C TRP A 143 -27.81 10.74 29.33
N VAL A 144 -27.65 9.47 29.65
CA VAL A 144 -27.11 9.08 30.96
C VAL A 144 -26.13 7.93 30.82
N SER A 145 -24.87 8.18 31.19
CA SER A 145 -23.80 7.20 31.25
C SER A 145 -23.57 6.65 32.66
N SER A 146 -22.94 5.48 32.74
CA SER A 146 -22.56 4.85 34.01
C SER A 146 -21.07 4.99 34.31
N ILE A 147 -20.73 5.10 35.59
CA ILE A 147 -19.35 5.08 36.06
C ILE A 147 -18.73 3.67 35.96
N VAL A 148 -17.42 3.65 35.74
CA VAL A 148 -16.54 2.48 35.75
C VAL A 148 -15.34 2.83 36.64
N PRO A 149 -15.37 2.45 37.93
CA PRO A 149 -14.25 2.66 38.82
C PRO A 149 -13.08 1.75 38.43
N VAL A 150 -11.90 2.33 38.23
CA VAL A 150 -10.66 1.62 37.90
C VAL A 150 -9.62 1.91 38.97
N ILE A 151 -8.93 0.89 39.45
CA ILE A 151 -7.81 1.05 40.38
C ILE A 151 -6.54 1.25 39.56
N LYS A 152 -5.87 2.40 39.72
CA LYS A 152 -4.55 2.64 39.12
C LYS A 152 -3.52 1.73 39.77
N LYS A 153 -2.38 1.49 39.09
CA LYS A 153 -1.27 0.70 39.64
C LYS A 153 -0.72 1.22 40.97
N ASN A 154 -0.86 2.53 41.24
CA ASN A 154 -0.49 3.16 42.51
C ASN A 154 -1.57 3.03 43.62
N GLY A 155 -2.60 2.20 43.41
CA GLY A 155 -3.70 1.97 44.36
C GLY A 155 -4.78 3.06 44.39
N LYS A 156 -4.59 4.21 43.71
CA LYS A 156 -5.60 5.28 43.67
C LYS A 156 -6.75 4.91 42.73
N VAL A 157 -7.98 5.24 43.12
CA VAL A 157 -9.17 5.04 42.27
C VAL A 157 -9.28 6.16 41.23
N ARG A 158 -9.59 5.79 39.99
CA ARG A 158 -9.98 6.68 38.90
C ARG A 158 -11.41 6.36 38.50
N VAL A 159 -12.25 7.38 38.42
CA VAL A 159 -13.63 7.24 37.93
C VAL A 159 -13.63 7.45 36.42
N CYS A 160 -13.81 6.39 35.64
CA CYS A 160 -14.05 6.46 34.20
C CYS A 160 -15.55 6.47 33.92
N ILE A 161 -15.98 7.07 32.81
CA ILE A 161 -17.39 7.09 32.40
C ILE A 161 -17.54 6.30 31.10
N ASP A 162 -18.55 5.43 31.03
CA ASP A 162 -18.86 4.68 29.83
C ASP A 162 -19.70 5.51 28.86
N PHE A 163 -19.03 6.25 27.97
CA PHE A 163 -19.66 7.03 26.91
C PHE A 163 -19.93 6.22 25.64
N SER A 164 -19.95 4.88 25.67
CA SER A 164 -20.08 4.05 24.46
C SER A 164 -21.28 4.42 23.59
N ASP A 165 -22.45 4.65 24.18
CA ASP A 165 -23.67 4.99 23.43
C ASP A 165 -23.61 6.41 22.86
N LEU A 166 -23.09 7.36 23.64
CA LEU A 166 -22.86 8.75 23.21
C LEU A 166 -21.83 8.80 22.07
N ASN A 167 -20.76 8.02 22.16
CA ASN A 167 -19.70 7.92 21.15
C ASN A 167 -20.20 7.27 19.84
N LYS A 168 -21.12 6.32 19.90
CA LYS A 168 -21.77 5.74 18.70
C LYS A 168 -22.66 6.78 18.00
N ALA A 169 -23.36 7.59 18.80
CA ALA A 169 -24.24 8.67 18.35
C ALA A 169 -23.49 9.87 17.75
N THR A 170 -22.26 10.11 18.21
CA THR A 170 -21.42 11.23 17.77
C THR A 170 -20.64 10.86 16.48
N PRO A 171 -20.62 11.67 15.41
CA PRO A 171 -19.73 11.46 14.27
C PRO A 171 -18.27 11.64 14.68
N LYS A 172 -17.34 11.02 13.93
CA LYS A 172 -15.90 11.17 14.22
C LYS A 172 -15.43 12.51 13.66
N ASP A 173 -14.63 13.26 14.43
CA ASP A 173 -13.89 14.41 13.90
C ASP A 173 -12.71 13.87 13.09
N GLU A 174 -12.65 14.21 11.81
CA GLU A 174 -11.59 13.80 10.90
C GLU A 174 -10.40 14.78 10.89
N TYR A 175 -10.22 15.52 11.99
CA TYR A 175 -9.05 16.37 12.17
C TYR A 175 -7.75 15.60 11.92
N PRO A 176 -6.85 16.12 11.07
CA PRO A 176 -5.65 15.41 10.68
C PRO A 176 -4.70 15.26 11.88
N MET A 177 -4.39 14.02 12.23
CA MET A 177 -3.37 13.70 13.21
C MET A 177 -1.99 13.64 12.54
N PRO A 178 -0.92 14.15 13.19
CA PRO A 178 0.43 13.96 12.69
C PRO A 178 0.76 12.48 12.49
N VAL A 179 1.56 12.18 11.48
CA VAL A 179 2.03 10.82 11.22
C VAL A 179 3.09 10.47 12.26
N ALA A 180 2.82 9.46 13.08
CA ALA A 180 3.70 9.06 14.19
C ALA A 180 5.15 8.78 13.73
N ASP A 181 5.33 8.07 12.61
CA ASP A 181 6.67 7.79 12.08
C ASP A 181 7.46 9.07 11.78
N GLN A 182 6.81 10.10 11.23
CA GLN A 182 7.44 11.39 10.94
C GLN A 182 7.79 12.16 12.22
N LEU A 183 6.96 12.08 13.26
CA LEU A 183 7.26 12.71 14.55
C LEU A 183 8.45 12.05 15.24
N VAL A 184 8.52 10.72 15.21
CA VAL A 184 9.65 9.96 15.79
C VAL A 184 10.94 10.31 15.05
N ASP A 185 10.89 10.39 13.72
CA ASP A 185 12.04 10.82 12.92
C ASP A 185 12.45 12.26 13.23
N ALA A 186 11.48 13.18 13.34
CA ALA A 186 11.75 14.58 13.59
C ALA A 186 12.31 14.85 15.00
N ALA A 187 12.00 14.01 15.98
CA ALA A 187 12.51 14.09 17.35
C ALA A 187 13.90 13.44 17.52
N SER A 188 14.36 12.64 16.57
CA SER A 188 15.68 12.00 16.58
C SER A 188 16.75 12.89 15.94
N GLY A 189 18.03 12.65 16.27
CA GLY A 189 19.17 13.36 15.67
C GLY A 189 19.57 14.66 16.37
N HIS A 190 18.97 14.96 17.53
CA HIS A 190 19.27 16.15 18.35
C HIS A 190 20.14 15.78 19.55
N LYS A 191 21.02 16.68 20.00
CA LYS A 191 21.91 16.44 21.14
C LYS A 191 21.18 16.47 22.49
N ILE A 192 20.13 17.28 22.59
CA ILE A 192 19.37 17.45 23.82
C ILE A 192 17.88 17.59 23.56
N LEU A 193 17.09 16.97 24.42
CA LEU A 193 15.65 16.88 24.35
C LEU A 193 15.03 17.24 25.70
N SER A 194 13.84 17.82 25.67
CA SER A 194 13.00 18.00 26.85
C SER A 194 11.59 17.50 26.56
N PHE A 195 11.14 16.56 27.38
CA PHE A 195 9.83 15.93 27.24
C PHE A 195 8.85 16.55 28.22
N MET A 196 7.72 17.01 27.71
CA MET A 196 6.65 17.62 28.47
C MET A 196 5.34 16.88 28.23
N ASP A 197 4.59 16.62 29.31
CA ASP A 197 3.28 15.96 29.27
C ASP A 197 2.22 17.00 29.62
N GLY A 198 1.22 17.19 28.76
CA GLY A 198 0.06 18.02 29.08
C GLY A 198 -0.81 17.35 30.14
N ASN A 199 -0.55 17.59 31.44
CA ASN A 199 -1.25 16.93 32.55
C ASN A 199 -2.76 16.89 32.39
N ALA A 200 -3.39 15.74 32.66
CA ALA A 200 -4.85 15.59 32.74
C ALA A 200 -5.60 16.35 31.62
N GLY A 201 -4.95 16.44 30.44
CA GLY A 201 -5.12 17.63 29.62
C GLY A 201 -6.50 17.74 28.99
N TYR A 202 -7.28 16.66 28.99
CA TYR A 202 -8.69 16.73 28.61
C TYR A 202 -9.44 17.77 29.46
N ASN A 203 -9.22 17.80 30.77
CA ASN A 203 -9.97 18.64 31.70
C ASN A 203 -9.61 20.13 31.58
N GLN A 204 -8.57 20.48 30.83
CA GLN A 204 -8.20 21.88 30.55
C GLN A 204 -9.05 22.48 29.41
N PHE A 205 -9.76 21.66 28.65
CA PHE A 205 -10.63 22.12 27.55
C PHE A 205 -12.08 22.12 28.01
N PHE A 206 -12.79 23.21 27.77
CA PHE A 206 -14.22 23.27 28.08
C PHE A 206 -15.05 22.45 27.10
N MET A 207 -16.14 21.86 27.58
CA MET A 207 -17.23 21.41 26.74
C MET A 207 -17.98 22.61 26.17
N ALA A 208 -18.42 22.53 24.92
CA ALA A 208 -19.38 23.49 24.38
C ALA A 208 -20.64 23.49 25.25
N GLU A 209 -21.18 24.67 25.54
CA GLU A 209 -22.27 24.81 26.52
C GLU A 209 -23.51 23.99 26.15
N GLU A 210 -23.81 23.92 24.85
CA GLU A 210 -24.88 23.13 24.26
C GLU A 210 -24.68 21.61 24.38
N ASP A 211 -23.47 21.14 24.65
CA ASP A 211 -23.13 19.71 24.70
C ASP A 211 -22.90 19.18 26.11
N ILE A 212 -22.78 20.05 27.12
CA ILE A 212 -22.55 19.67 28.52
C ILE A 212 -23.58 18.64 29.00
N HIS A 213 -24.86 18.88 28.76
CA HIS A 213 -25.96 18.02 29.22
C HIS A 213 -25.90 16.59 28.65
N LYS A 214 -25.20 16.37 27.54
CA LYS A 214 -25.04 15.06 26.90
C LYS A 214 -24.06 14.17 27.66
N THR A 215 -23.17 14.77 28.46
CA THR A 215 -22.13 14.08 29.23
C THR A 215 -22.61 13.60 30.60
N ALA A 216 -23.91 13.69 30.87
CA ALA A 216 -24.46 13.37 32.17
C ALA A 216 -24.20 11.90 32.56
N PHE A 217 -23.83 11.67 33.80
CA PHE A 217 -23.50 10.36 34.33
C PHE A 217 -24.05 10.14 35.74
N ARG A 218 -24.33 8.88 36.06
CA ARG A 218 -24.83 8.46 37.38
C ARG A 218 -23.70 8.07 38.32
N CYS A 219 -23.75 8.60 39.54
CA CYS A 219 -22.89 8.20 40.66
C CYS A 219 -23.73 7.70 41.84
N LEU A 220 -23.13 6.86 42.70
CA LEU A 220 -23.74 6.36 43.92
C LEU A 220 -23.57 7.41 45.04
N GLY A 221 -24.67 7.89 45.64
CA GLY A 221 -24.64 8.94 46.68
C GLY A 221 -25.97 9.68 46.86
N ALA A 222 -25.97 10.77 47.64
CA ALA A 222 -27.15 11.63 47.87
C ALA A 222 -27.50 12.51 46.66
N ILE A 223 -26.48 12.99 45.93
CA ILE A 223 -26.60 13.56 44.59
C ILE A 223 -26.18 12.47 43.61
N VAL A 224 -27.10 12.06 42.74
CA VAL A 224 -26.95 10.85 41.92
C VAL A 224 -26.51 11.17 40.49
N LEU A 225 -26.68 12.42 40.02
CA LEU A 225 -26.50 12.78 38.61
C LEU A 225 -25.64 14.04 38.45
N PHE A 226 -24.58 13.92 37.67
CA PHE A 226 -23.63 14.98 37.36
C PHE A 226 -23.39 15.08 35.86
N GLU A 227 -22.97 16.24 35.39
CA GLU A 227 -22.55 16.49 34.00
C GLU A 227 -21.16 17.15 33.98
N TRP A 228 -20.39 16.88 32.92
CA TRP A 228 -19.04 17.41 32.73
C TRP A 228 -19.06 18.77 32.05
N VAL A 229 -18.42 19.75 32.69
CA VAL A 229 -18.25 21.12 32.15
C VAL A 229 -16.98 21.21 31.30
N VAL A 230 -16.01 20.32 31.56
CA VAL A 230 -14.75 20.19 30.84
C VAL A 230 -14.71 18.85 30.11
N MET A 231 -13.94 18.78 29.03
CA MET A 231 -13.70 17.54 28.30
C MET A 231 -13.07 16.51 29.23
N THR A 232 -13.51 15.26 29.12
CA THR A 232 -13.04 14.17 29.97
C THR A 232 -12.61 12.96 29.12
N PHE A 233 -11.90 12.04 29.75
CA PHE A 233 -11.45 10.82 29.12
C PHE A 233 -12.64 9.94 28.70
N GLY A 234 -12.51 9.26 27.56
CA GLY A 234 -13.53 8.35 27.02
C GLY A 234 -14.52 9.01 26.06
N LEU A 235 -14.46 10.33 25.87
CA LEU A 235 -15.25 11.01 24.83
C LEU A 235 -14.64 10.81 23.44
N LYS A 236 -15.51 10.63 22.45
CA LYS A 236 -15.11 10.52 21.04
C LYS A 236 -14.48 11.83 20.55
N SER A 237 -13.44 11.73 19.73
CA SER A 237 -12.74 12.88 19.15
C SER A 237 -12.02 13.80 20.15
N ALA A 238 -11.90 13.40 21.42
CA ALA A 238 -11.17 14.18 22.42
C ALA A 238 -9.70 14.41 22.02
N GLY A 239 -9.05 13.41 21.42
CA GLY A 239 -7.68 13.54 20.90
C GLY A 239 -7.55 14.56 19.76
N ALA A 240 -8.55 14.64 18.86
CA ALA A 240 -8.59 15.63 17.79
C ALA A 240 -8.74 17.05 18.33
N THR A 241 -9.61 17.24 19.32
CA THR A 241 -9.78 18.53 20.02
C THR A 241 -8.46 18.96 20.68
N PHE A 242 -7.78 18.03 21.34
CA PHE A 242 -6.50 18.28 21.99
C PHE A 242 -5.40 18.67 20.98
N GLN A 243 -5.24 17.89 19.91
CA GLN A 243 -4.26 18.19 18.86
C GLN A 243 -4.54 19.54 18.19
N ARG A 244 -5.82 19.88 17.97
CA ARG A 244 -6.22 21.17 17.41
C ARG A 244 -5.76 22.34 18.30
N ALA A 245 -5.91 22.20 19.61
CA ALA A 245 -5.44 23.22 20.54
C ALA A 245 -3.91 23.31 20.57
N MET A 246 -3.21 22.17 20.57
CA MET A 246 -1.75 22.17 20.54
C MET A 246 -1.20 22.79 19.26
N ASN A 247 -1.79 22.46 18.11
CA ASN A 247 -1.45 23.09 16.84
C ASN A 247 -1.70 24.60 16.90
N TYR A 248 -2.82 25.05 17.48
CA TYR A 248 -3.09 26.49 17.62
C TYR A 248 -2.05 27.20 18.50
N ILE A 249 -1.71 26.60 19.65
CA ILE A 249 -0.77 27.17 20.63
C ILE A 249 0.64 27.27 20.04
N TYR A 250 1.13 26.20 19.40
CA TYR A 250 2.52 26.05 18.96
C TYR A 250 2.71 26.10 17.43
N HIS A 251 1.74 26.57 16.65
CA HIS A 251 1.75 26.52 15.18
C HIS A 251 3.06 27.00 14.52
N ASP A 252 3.70 28.03 15.09
CA ASP A 252 4.93 28.65 14.61
C ASP A 252 6.21 27.95 15.09
N LEU A 253 6.11 27.07 16.09
CA LEU A 253 7.23 26.33 16.65
C LEU A 253 7.28 24.87 16.19
N ILE A 254 6.11 24.29 15.82
CA ILE A 254 5.97 22.89 15.42
C ILE A 254 6.85 22.58 14.20
N GLY A 255 7.57 21.46 14.25
CA GLY A 255 8.49 21.02 13.21
C GLY A 255 9.88 21.64 13.30
N TRP A 256 10.00 22.81 13.94
CA TRP A 256 11.28 23.48 14.17
C TRP A 256 11.85 23.16 15.56
N LEU A 257 11.23 23.70 16.62
CA LEU A 257 11.69 23.54 18.01
C LEU A 257 10.91 22.47 18.78
N ILE A 258 9.69 22.18 18.35
CA ILE A 258 8.77 21.32 19.09
C ILE A 258 8.10 20.29 18.18
N GLU A 259 7.92 19.08 18.69
CA GLU A 259 7.05 18.06 18.12
C GLU A 259 5.92 17.76 19.09
N VAL A 260 4.69 17.67 18.57
CA VAL A 260 3.51 17.50 19.43
C VAL A 260 2.59 16.39 18.90
N TYR A 261 2.31 15.43 19.77
CA TYR A 261 1.30 14.39 19.55
C TYR A 261 0.35 14.30 20.72
N ILE A 262 -0.85 14.87 20.57
CA ILE A 262 -1.84 14.99 21.64
C ILE A 262 -1.17 15.61 22.87
N ASP A 263 -0.94 14.82 23.92
CA ASP A 263 -0.39 15.19 25.22
C ASP A 263 1.13 15.07 25.31
N ASP A 264 1.76 14.35 24.38
CA ASP A 264 3.21 14.19 24.32
C ASP A 264 3.83 15.38 23.56
N VAL A 265 4.62 16.20 24.24
CA VAL A 265 5.29 17.38 23.70
C VAL A 265 6.80 17.22 23.85
N VAL A 266 7.54 17.32 22.75
CA VAL A 266 9.01 17.19 22.75
C VAL A 266 9.64 18.46 22.23
N VAL A 267 10.45 19.10 23.07
CA VAL A 267 11.32 20.22 22.67
C VAL A 267 12.69 19.68 22.33
N LYS A 268 13.22 20.07 21.17
CA LYS A 268 14.45 19.54 20.61
C LYS A 268 15.38 20.68 20.18
N SER A 269 16.67 20.51 20.45
CA SER A 269 17.70 21.48 20.06
C SER A 269 18.91 20.75 19.48
N GLU A 270 19.46 21.29 18.39
CA GLU A 270 20.63 20.71 17.72
C GLU A 270 21.86 20.76 18.63
N GLU A 271 22.05 21.86 19.33
CA GLU A 271 23.15 22.10 20.26
C GLU A 271 22.63 22.25 21.71
N ILE A 272 23.49 21.92 22.68
CA ILE A 272 23.12 21.93 24.10
C ILE A 272 22.92 23.37 24.59
N GLU A 273 23.75 24.28 24.11
CA GLU A 273 23.81 25.68 24.52
C GLU A 273 22.53 26.46 24.17
N ASP A 274 21.89 26.11 23.06
CA ASP A 274 20.67 26.78 22.56
C ASP A 274 19.41 26.32 23.29
N HIS A 275 19.45 25.17 23.96
CA HIS A 275 18.26 24.51 24.48
C HIS A 275 17.50 25.31 25.54
N ILE A 276 18.21 26.09 26.35
CA ILE A 276 17.57 26.99 27.33
C ILE A 276 16.77 28.08 26.62
N ALA A 277 17.33 28.67 25.56
CA ALA A 277 16.65 29.71 24.79
C ALA A 277 15.42 29.15 24.05
N ASP A 278 15.52 27.93 23.54
CA ASP A 278 14.40 27.26 22.88
C ASP A 278 13.28 26.88 23.87
N LEU A 279 13.64 26.33 25.04
CA LEU A 279 12.68 26.08 26.12
C LEU A 279 11.97 27.35 26.57
N MET A 280 12.69 28.47 26.66
CA MET A 280 12.12 29.76 27.02
C MET A 280 11.03 30.17 26.02
N LYS A 281 11.27 30.10 24.70
CA LYS A 281 10.25 30.39 23.67
C LYS A 281 9.02 29.50 23.83
N VAL A 282 9.22 28.21 24.08
CA VAL A 282 8.12 27.25 24.28
C VAL A 282 7.32 27.56 25.55
N PHE A 283 7.99 27.89 26.66
CA PHE A 283 7.33 28.27 27.90
C PHE A 283 6.61 29.61 27.81
N GLU A 284 7.14 30.59 27.10
CA GLU A 284 6.43 31.85 26.82
C GLU A 284 5.12 31.61 26.07
N ARG A 285 5.13 30.69 25.12
CA ARG A 285 3.94 30.29 24.38
C ARG A 285 2.92 29.58 25.27
N THR A 286 3.40 28.65 26.09
CA THR A 286 2.62 27.94 27.12
C THR A 286 1.95 28.94 28.08
N ARG A 287 2.72 29.90 28.59
CA ARG A 287 2.29 30.99 29.48
C ARG A 287 1.22 31.85 28.82
N LYS A 288 1.44 32.29 27.57
CA LYS A 288 0.54 33.19 26.84
C LYS A 288 -0.88 32.63 26.75
N TYR A 289 -1.02 31.33 26.50
CA TYR A 289 -2.33 30.70 26.33
C TYR A 289 -2.86 30.04 27.60
N GLY A 290 -2.07 29.99 28.68
CA GLY A 290 -2.48 29.46 29.98
C GLY A 290 -2.51 27.93 30.05
N LEU A 291 -1.83 27.23 29.14
CA LEU A 291 -1.71 25.77 29.14
C LEU A 291 -0.88 25.30 30.35
N LYS A 292 -1.28 24.20 30.98
CA LYS A 292 -0.55 23.61 32.12
C LYS A 292 0.04 22.23 31.77
N MET A 293 1.30 22.02 32.12
CA MET A 293 2.02 20.75 31.96
C MET A 293 2.08 19.96 33.28
N ASN A 294 2.34 18.64 33.20
CA ASN A 294 2.52 17.75 34.33
C ASN A 294 3.99 17.70 34.74
N PRO A 295 4.38 18.38 35.81
CA PRO A 295 5.78 18.45 36.21
C PRO A 295 6.35 17.09 36.63
N THR A 296 5.51 16.19 37.17
CA THR A 296 5.91 14.83 37.60
C THR A 296 6.09 13.86 36.44
N LYS A 297 5.63 14.23 35.24
CA LYS A 297 5.84 13.44 34.04
C LYS A 297 6.84 14.06 33.08
N CYS A 298 7.14 15.34 33.22
CA CYS A 298 8.15 16.01 32.40
C CYS A 298 9.57 15.51 32.74
N ALA A 299 10.45 15.54 31.74
CA ALA A 299 11.88 15.28 31.90
C ALA A 299 12.65 16.30 31.05
N PHE A 300 13.51 17.11 31.67
CA PHE A 300 14.20 18.21 30.99
C PHE A 300 15.69 17.94 30.79
N GLY A 301 16.19 18.33 29.61
CA GLY A 301 17.61 18.30 29.27
C GLY A 301 18.20 16.90 29.16
N VAL A 302 17.45 15.94 28.61
CA VAL A 302 17.88 14.55 28.45
C VAL A 302 18.54 14.32 27.09
N SER A 303 19.51 13.42 27.03
CA SER A 303 20.15 13.01 25.76
C SER A 303 19.27 12.08 24.92
N ALA A 304 18.35 11.36 25.59
CA ALA A 304 17.52 10.34 25.01
C ALA A 304 16.20 10.17 25.78
N GLY A 305 15.08 10.03 25.08
CA GLY A 305 13.80 9.77 25.74
C GLY A 305 12.74 9.12 24.86
N GLN A 306 11.72 8.57 25.51
CA GLN A 306 10.64 7.83 24.86
C GLN A 306 9.61 8.77 24.23
N LEU A 307 9.40 8.65 22.92
CA LEU A 307 8.33 9.29 22.17
C LEU A 307 7.55 8.22 21.39
N LEU A 308 6.22 8.20 21.54
CA LEU A 308 5.35 7.26 20.81
C LEU A 308 5.78 5.79 20.91
N GLY A 309 6.38 5.40 22.04
CA GLY A 309 6.86 4.04 22.32
C GLY A 309 8.26 3.69 21.79
N PHE A 310 8.92 4.61 21.10
CA PHE A 310 10.30 4.48 20.63
C PHE A 310 11.26 5.37 21.41
N LEU A 311 12.50 4.92 21.59
CA LEU A 311 13.55 5.71 22.21
C LEU A 311 14.21 6.57 21.13
N SER A 312 14.11 7.89 21.27
CA SER A 312 14.72 8.86 20.36
C SER A 312 15.96 9.48 21.00
N HIS A 313 17.08 9.49 20.30
CA HIS A 313 18.34 10.10 20.74
C HIS A 313 19.19 10.56 19.55
N GLU A 314 20.35 11.16 19.81
CA GLU A 314 21.26 11.70 18.78
C GLU A 314 21.65 10.66 17.71
N ARG A 315 21.99 9.42 18.09
CA ARG A 315 22.44 8.38 17.15
C ARG A 315 21.31 7.79 16.27
N GLY A 316 20.04 8.10 16.54
CA GLY A 316 18.90 7.46 15.86
C GLY A 316 17.72 7.11 16.77
N ILE A 317 16.97 6.12 16.33
CA ILE A 317 15.70 5.64 16.90
C ILE A 317 15.90 4.17 17.27
N GLU A 318 15.58 3.83 18.52
CA GLU A 318 15.70 2.49 19.06
C GLU A 318 14.36 1.99 19.64
N ILE A 319 14.23 0.68 19.76
CA ILE A 319 13.08 0.06 20.44
C ILE A 319 13.30 0.14 21.94
N THR A 320 12.29 0.60 22.69
CA THR A 320 12.35 0.63 24.16
C THR A 320 12.51 -0.77 24.74
N GLN A 321 13.32 -0.90 25.80
CA GLN A 321 13.54 -2.18 26.48
C GLN A 321 12.22 -2.80 26.99
N ARG A 322 11.23 -1.97 27.32
CA ARG A 322 9.88 -2.39 27.68
C ARG A 322 9.17 -3.12 26.55
N SER A 323 9.20 -2.56 25.34
CA SER A 323 8.60 -3.19 24.15
C SER A 323 9.31 -4.50 23.81
N VAL A 324 10.65 -4.52 23.90
CA VAL A 324 11.45 -5.76 23.76
C VAL A 324 11.03 -6.80 24.80
N ASN A 325 10.92 -6.41 26.07
CA ASN A 325 10.52 -7.32 27.15
C ASN A 325 9.08 -7.81 26.99
N ALA A 326 8.16 -6.97 26.53
CA ALA A 326 6.79 -7.34 26.24
C ALA A 326 6.74 -8.41 25.14
N ILE A 327 7.53 -8.23 24.08
CA ILE A 327 7.61 -9.19 22.98
C ILE A 327 8.28 -10.51 23.42
N LYS A 328 9.36 -10.44 24.22
CA LYS A 328 10.00 -11.63 24.80
C LYS A 328 9.04 -12.47 25.66
N LYS A 329 8.13 -11.81 26.38
CA LYS A 329 7.12 -12.45 27.24
C LYS A 329 5.92 -13.04 26.50
N ILE A 330 5.77 -12.77 25.19
CA ILE A 330 4.66 -13.32 24.40
C ILE A 330 4.70 -14.84 24.48
N GLN A 331 3.59 -15.44 24.90
CA GLN A 331 3.41 -16.89 24.93
C GLN A 331 2.70 -17.35 23.66
N PRO A 332 2.79 -18.65 23.32
CA PRO A 332 1.98 -19.25 22.26
C PRO A 332 0.49 -18.95 22.48
N THR A 333 -0.15 -18.34 21.49
CA THR A 333 -1.56 -17.93 21.61
C THR A 333 -2.48 -19.13 21.53
N GLN A 334 -3.60 -19.10 22.24
CA GLN A 334 -4.55 -20.21 22.29
C GLN A 334 -5.77 -20.02 21.38
N ASN A 335 -6.01 -18.78 20.94
CA ASN A 335 -7.15 -18.42 20.12
C ASN A 335 -6.82 -17.31 19.10
N LYS A 336 -7.76 -17.08 18.18
CA LYS A 336 -7.61 -16.10 17.10
C LYS A 336 -7.50 -14.66 17.61
N THR A 337 -8.20 -14.31 18.70
CA THR A 337 -8.16 -12.96 19.28
C THR A 337 -6.77 -12.65 19.84
N GLU A 338 -6.22 -13.56 20.65
CA GLU A 338 -4.85 -13.46 21.16
C GLU A 338 -3.82 -13.41 20.03
N LEU A 339 -4.02 -14.16 18.95
CA LEU A 339 -3.15 -14.11 17.78
C LEU A 339 -3.19 -12.75 17.08
N GLN A 340 -4.37 -12.15 16.93
CA GLN A 340 -4.53 -10.82 16.36
C GLN A 340 -3.86 -9.75 17.24
N GLU A 341 -4.00 -9.85 18.56
CA GLU A 341 -3.30 -8.98 19.51
C GLU A 341 -1.78 -9.14 19.40
N MET A 342 -1.28 -10.37 19.34
CA MET A 342 0.15 -10.65 19.17
C MET A 342 0.71 -10.01 17.89
N ILE A 343 0.02 -10.20 16.76
CA ILE A 343 0.41 -9.63 15.48
C ILE A 343 0.35 -8.11 15.52
N GLY A 344 -0.65 -7.52 16.20
CA GLY A 344 -0.72 -6.08 16.45
C GLY A 344 0.52 -5.57 17.19
N LYS A 345 0.96 -6.25 18.25
CA LYS A 345 2.17 -5.91 19.01
C LYS A 345 3.44 -6.00 18.18
N ILE A 346 3.54 -6.97 17.28
CA ILE A 346 4.71 -7.11 16.38
C ILE A 346 4.68 -6.02 15.29
N ASN A 347 3.50 -5.73 14.73
CA ASN A 347 3.32 -4.69 13.71
C ASN A 347 3.68 -3.28 14.24
N PHE A 348 3.55 -3.05 15.54
CA PHE A 348 4.00 -1.80 16.18
C PHE A 348 5.48 -1.51 15.91
N VAL A 349 6.34 -2.53 15.93
CA VAL A 349 7.79 -2.41 15.68
C VAL A 349 8.20 -2.75 14.25
N ARG A 350 7.25 -2.82 13.30
CA ARG A 350 7.50 -3.25 11.91
C ARG A 350 8.63 -2.53 11.21
N ARG A 351 8.82 -1.23 11.50
CA ARG A 351 9.84 -0.38 10.86
C ARG A 351 11.27 -0.88 11.11
N PHE A 352 11.47 -1.71 12.14
CA PHE A 352 12.75 -2.31 12.53
C PHE A 352 12.96 -3.72 11.99
N ILE A 353 11.91 -4.38 11.48
CA ILE A 353 11.94 -5.81 11.15
C ILE A 353 12.10 -6.01 9.65
N SER A 354 13.26 -6.53 9.26
CA SER A 354 13.49 -7.06 7.93
C SER A 354 12.55 -8.25 7.63
N ASN A 355 11.87 -8.22 6.48
CA ASN A 355 10.92 -9.23 6.01
C ASN A 355 9.80 -9.61 6.99
N LEU A 356 9.16 -8.63 7.65
CA LEU A 356 8.10 -8.93 8.62
C LEU A 356 6.97 -9.81 8.03
N SER A 357 6.55 -9.56 6.79
CA SER A 357 5.45 -10.32 6.17
C SER A 357 5.81 -11.79 5.98
N GLY A 358 7.06 -12.09 5.58
CA GLY A 358 7.55 -13.47 5.50
C GLY A 358 7.60 -14.13 6.88
N ARG A 359 8.12 -13.42 7.90
CA ARG A 359 8.18 -13.92 9.28
C ARG A 359 6.80 -14.19 9.89
N LEU A 360 5.77 -13.44 9.47
CA LEU A 360 4.40 -13.62 9.92
C LEU A 360 3.59 -14.63 9.09
N GLU A 361 4.15 -15.16 7.99
CA GLU A 361 3.46 -16.09 7.09
C GLU A 361 2.87 -17.30 7.85
N PRO A 362 3.60 -17.98 8.76
CA PRO A 362 3.09 -19.17 9.44
C PRO A 362 1.83 -18.93 10.28
N PHE A 363 1.59 -17.69 10.72
CA PHE A 363 0.40 -17.32 11.51
C PHE A 363 -0.84 -17.06 10.65
N THR A 364 -0.66 -16.82 9.34
CA THR A 364 -1.76 -16.51 8.43
C THR A 364 -2.85 -17.58 8.44
N LEU A 365 -2.45 -18.85 8.42
CA LEU A 365 -3.38 -19.97 8.32
C LEU A 365 -4.32 -19.98 9.53
N LEU A 366 -3.79 -19.62 10.71
CA LEU A 366 -4.56 -19.52 11.96
C LEU A 366 -5.54 -18.33 11.95
N LEU A 367 -5.22 -17.24 11.25
CA LEU A 367 -6.15 -16.13 11.07
C LEU A 367 -7.32 -16.47 10.13
N ARG A 368 -7.10 -17.37 9.17
CA ARG A 368 -8.09 -17.79 8.15
C ARG A 368 -8.96 -18.97 8.57
N LEU A 369 -8.85 -19.44 9.82
CA LEU A 369 -9.68 -20.53 10.33
C LEU A 369 -11.18 -20.18 10.24
N LYS A 370 -11.96 -21.12 9.68
CA LYS A 370 -13.42 -21.07 9.70
C LYS A 370 -13.94 -21.41 11.11
N ALA A 371 -15.16 -20.99 11.44
CA ALA A 371 -15.75 -21.17 12.77
C ALA A 371 -15.80 -22.64 13.26
N ASN A 372 -15.76 -23.61 12.34
CA ASN A 372 -15.77 -25.04 12.62
C ASN A 372 -14.36 -25.68 12.71
N GLN A 373 -13.29 -24.92 12.52
CA GLN A 373 -11.92 -25.44 12.55
C GLN A 373 -11.26 -25.18 13.90
N LYS A 374 -10.57 -26.19 14.44
CA LYS A 374 -9.85 -26.08 15.72
C LYS A 374 -8.59 -25.24 15.55
N PHE A 375 -8.39 -24.29 16.46
CA PHE A 375 -7.14 -23.54 16.57
C PHE A 375 -6.04 -24.45 17.13
N THR A 376 -4.96 -24.66 16.39
CA THR A 376 -3.83 -25.49 16.81
C THR A 376 -2.51 -24.76 16.54
N TRP A 377 -1.78 -24.45 17.60
CA TRP A 377 -0.44 -23.89 17.51
C TRP A 377 0.57 -25.01 17.22
N GLY A 378 1.22 -24.97 16.06
CA GLY A 378 2.18 -25.99 15.61
C GLY A 378 3.65 -25.58 15.75
N ALA A 379 4.54 -26.49 15.35
CA ALA A 379 5.99 -26.26 15.38
C ALA A 379 6.44 -25.10 14.47
N GLU A 380 5.82 -24.95 13.30
CA GLU A 380 6.10 -23.84 12.36
C GLU A 380 5.78 -22.48 12.98
N GLN A 381 4.64 -22.34 13.67
CA GLN A 381 4.27 -21.11 14.36
C GLN A 381 5.18 -20.81 15.55
N GLN A 382 5.58 -21.85 16.28
CA GLN A 382 6.53 -21.70 17.38
C GLN A 382 7.89 -21.20 16.87
N LYS A 383 8.43 -21.83 15.83
CA LYS A 383 9.70 -21.44 15.20
C LYS A 383 9.65 -20.00 14.68
N ALA A 384 8.54 -19.59 14.07
CA ALA A 384 8.35 -18.21 13.61
C ALA A 384 8.36 -17.20 14.76
N LEU A 385 7.66 -17.50 15.87
CA LEU A 385 7.64 -16.64 17.05
C LEU A 385 9.03 -16.51 17.68
N ASP A 386 9.74 -17.62 17.82
CA ASP A 386 11.08 -17.64 18.42
C ASP A 386 12.09 -16.87 17.56
N ASN A 387 12.02 -17.00 16.24
CA ASN A 387 12.84 -16.22 15.32
C ASN A 387 12.56 -14.71 15.43
N ILE A 388 11.29 -14.30 15.55
CA ILE A 388 10.94 -12.88 15.76
C ILE A 388 11.50 -12.37 17.10
N LYS A 389 11.41 -13.17 18.17
CA LYS A 389 11.95 -12.81 19.49
C LYS A 389 13.47 -12.71 19.51
N GLU A 390 14.15 -13.61 18.80
CA GLU A 390 15.61 -13.59 18.65
C GLU A 390 16.04 -12.33 17.89
N TYR A 391 15.41 -12.03 16.75
CA TYR A 391 15.68 -10.83 15.97
C TYR A 391 15.51 -9.54 16.80
N LEU A 392 14.42 -9.45 17.56
CA LEU A 392 14.12 -8.29 18.40
C LEU A 392 14.93 -8.25 19.70
N SER A 393 15.80 -9.24 19.96
CA SER A 393 16.74 -9.18 21.09
C SER A 393 17.90 -8.22 20.83
N SER A 394 18.21 -7.93 19.56
CA SER A 394 19.23 -6.96 19.14
C SER A 394 18.77 -6.22 17.88
N PRO A 395 17.69 -5.41 17.97
CA PRO A 395 17.14 -4.71 16.81
C PRO A 395 18.14 -3.68 16.26
N PRO A 396 18.11 -3.40 14.95
CA PRO A 396 18.96 -2.37 14.36
C PRO A 396 18.57 -0.98 14.86
N VAL A 397 19.55 -0.09 15.02
CA VAL A 397 19.31 1.34 15.24
C VAL A 397 18.95 1.96 13.89
N LEU A 398 17.80 2.61 13.82
CA LEU A 398 17.37 3.33 12.62
C LEU A 398 17.79 4.80 12.72
N ILE A 399 18.11 5.44 11.60
CA ILE A 399 18.40 6.87 11.58
C ILE A 399 17.21 7.65 10.99
N PRO A 400 16.98 8.89 11.44
CA PRO A 400 16.07 9.79 10.74
C PRO A 400 16.65 10.18 9.37
N PRO A 401 15.80 10.43 8.36
CA PRO A 401 16.25 10.85 7.05
C PRO A 401 16.94 12.22 7.08
N ARG A 402 18.18 12.29 6.58
CA ARG A 402 18.93 13.55 6.43
C ARG A 402 18.59 14.25 5.12
N LYS A 403 18.29 15.54 5.21
CA LYS A 403 17.97 16.38 4.04
C LYS A 403 19.19 16.50 3.12
N GLY A 404 18.96 16.41 1.80
CA GLY A 404 20.00 16.58 0.78
C GLY A 404 20.92 15.37 0.56
N VAL A 405 20.74 14.29 1.33
CA VAL A 405 21.46 13.03 1.13
C VAL A 405 20.58 12.08 0.30
N PRO A 406 21.05 11.59 -0.86
CA PRO A 406 20.28 10.65 -1.68
C PRO A 406 19.92 9.36 -0.93
N PHE A 407 18.76 8.81 -1.25
CA PHE A 407 18.32 7.52 -0.73
C PHE A 407 18.82 6.37 -1.58
N ARG A 408 19.05 5.23 -0.93
CA ARG A 408 19.31 3.93 -1.56
C ARG A 408 18.17 2.99 -1.16
N LEU A 409 17.45 2.46 -2.14
CA LEU A 409 16.32 1.56 -1.93
C LEU A 409 16.67 0.17 -2.43
N TYR A 410 16.88 -0.76 -1.51
CA TYR A 410 17.12 -2.16 -1.85
C TYR A 410 15.78 -2.89 -1.95
N LEU A 411 15.59 -3.64 -3.04
CA LEU A 411 14.37 -4.40 -3.29
C LEU A 411 14.63 -5.89 -3.20
N SER A 412 13.67 -6.62 -2.60
CA SER A 412 13.65 -8.07 -2.62
C SER A 412 12.24 -8.62 -2.80
N ALA A 413 12.15 -9.75 -3.50
CA ALA A 413 10.90 -10.45 -3.75
C ALA A 413 11.09 -11.95 -3.52
N GLY A 414 10.23 -12.52 -2.69
CA GLY A 414 10.08 -13.96 -2.50
C GLY A 414 8.80 -14.50 -3.14
N GLU A 415 8.50 -15.77 -2.91
CA GLU A 415 7.30 -16.40 -3.49
C GLU A 415 5.98 -15.78 -3.00
N LYS A 416 5.92 -15.47 -1.70
CA LYS A 416 4.68 -15.05 -1.00
C LYS A 416 4.77 -13.66 -0.36
N SER A 417 5.93 -13.03 -0.38
CA SER A 417 6.14 -11.71 0.20
C SER A 417 7.19 -10.92 -0.58
N ILE A 418 7.11 -9.61 -0.48
CA ILE A 418 8.08 -8.66 -0.98
C ILE A 418 8.58 -7.81 0.19
N GLY A 419 9.79 -7.30 0.07
CA GLY A 419 10.37 -6.44 1.09
C GLY A 419 11.36 -5.46 0.51
N SER A 420 11.51 -4.34 1.19
CA SER A 420 12.48 -3.32 0.81
C SER A 420 13.09 -2.67 2.05
N VAL A 421 14.29 -2.12 1.86
CA VAL A 421 14.96 -1.35 2.90
C VAL A 421 15.43 -0.03 2.32
N LEU A 422 15.06 1.06 3.00
CA LEU A 422 15.45 2.43 2.68
C LEU A 422 16.69 2.80 3.50
N ILE A 423 17.73 3.27 2.83
CA ILE A 423 19.06 3.51 3.38
C ILE A 423 19.58 4.88 2.94
N GLN A 424 20.39 5.51 3.78
CA GLN A 424 21.24 6.63 3.40
C GLN A 424 22.70 6.31 3.71
N GLU A 425 23.61 6.73 2.83
CA GLU A 425 25.05 6.60 3.07
C GLU A 425 25.55 7.88 3.74
N LEU A 426 26.02 7.74 4.98
CA LEU A 426 26.58 8.83 5.78
C LEU A 426 28.01 8.48 6.15
N GLU A 427 28.96 9.36 5.82
CA GLU A 427 30.39 9.18 6.12
C GLU A 427 30.95 7.82 5.64
N GLY A 428 30.46 7.33 4.48
CA GLY A 428 30.86 6.05 3.91
C GLY A 428 30.25 4.81 4.58
N LYS A 429 29.27 4.99 5.47
CA LYS A 429 28.52 3.90 6.12
C LYS A 429 27.06 3.90 5.67
N GLU A 430 26.55 2.73 5.29
CA GLU A 430 25.14 2.54 4.96
C GLU A 430 24.30 2.44 6.25
N MET A 431 23.44 3.42 6.47
CA MET A 431 22.60 3.53 7.65
C MET A 431 21.13 3.33 7.28
N VAL A 432 20.42 2.49 8.02
CA VAL A 432 19.04 2.13 7.69
C VAL A 432 18.08 3.19 8.22
N VAL A 433 17.18 3.64 7.34
CA VAL A 433 16.11 4.59 7.67
C VAL A 433 14.81 3.84 7.97
N PHE A 434 14.45 2.86 7.12
CA PHE A 434 13.15 2.19 7.23
C PHE A 434 13.15 0.80 6.57
N TYR A 435 12.56 -0.20 7.24
CA TYR A 435 12.22 -1.49 6.63
C TYR A 435 10.75 -1.57 6.23
N LEU A 436 10.50 -2.08 5.03
CA LEU A 436 9.16 -2.38 4.54
C LEU A 436 9.05 -3.85 4.16
N SER A 437 7.85 -4.38 4.36
CA SER A 437 7.49 -5.71 3.92
C SER A 437 6.01 -5.73 3.60
N HIS A 438 5.64 -6.47 2.56
CA HIS A 438 4.27 -6.68 2.15
C HIS A 438 4.06 -8.13 1.76
N ARG A 439 2.90 -8.65 2.11
CA ARG A 439 2.49 -10.00 1.75
C ARG A 439 1.78 -9.96 0.42
N LEU A 440 2.22 -10.79 -0.52
CA LEU A 440 1.58 -10.92 -1.82
C LEU A 440 0.18 -11.53 -1.69
N LEU A 441 -0.78 -10.90 -2.35
CA LEU A 441 -2.12 -11.44 -2.56
C LEU A 441 -2.09 -12.65 -3.49
N ASP A 442 -3.13 -13.47 -3.47
CA ASP A 442 -3.20 -14.70 -4.28
C ASP A 442 -3.01 -14.43 -5.78
N ALA A 443 -3.39 -13.25 -6.28
CA ALA A 443 -3.13 -12.85 -7.67
C ALA A 443 -1.67 -12.45 -7.91
N GLU A 444 -1.02 -11.83 -6.93
CA GLU A 444 0.33 -11.28 -7.02
C GLU A 444 1.40 -12.36 -6.83
N THR A 445 1.09 -13.45 -6.11
CA THR A 445 1.97 -14.62 -6.03
C THR A 445 2.25 -15.25 -7.40
N ARG A 446 1.32 -15.08 -8.37
CA ARG A 446 1.44 -15.56 -9.74
C ARG A 446 2.19 -14.61 -10.68
N TYR A 447 2.63 -13.44 -10.20
CA TYR A 447 3.42 -12.52 -11.02
C TYR A 447 4.80 -13.12 -11.30
N SER A 448 5.38 -12.78 -12.44
CA SER A 448 6.77 -13.17 -12.70
C SER A 448 7.70 -12.54 -11.65
N PRO A 449 8.89 -13.12 -11.38
CA PRO A 449 9.83 -12.56 -10.39
C PRO A 449 10.15 -11.07 -10.63
N VAL A 450 10.29 -10.66 -11.89
CA VAL A 450 10.55 -9.26 -12.24
C VAL A 450 9.33 -8.38 -11.97
N GLU A 451 8.11 -8.84 -12.27
CA GLU A 451 6.88 -8.11 -11.92
C GLU A 451 6.68 -8.01 -10.40
N LYS A 452 7.04 -9.03 -9.61
CA LYS A 452 7.05 -8.96 -8.14
C LYS A 452 8.02 -7.88 -7.64
N LEU A 453 9.18 -7.74 -8.26
CA LEU A 453 10.13 -6.65 -7.95
C LEU A 453 9.60 -5.27 -8.38
N CYS A 454 8.90 -5.18 -9.52
CA CYS A 454 8.22 -3.95 -9.94
C CYS A 454 7.12 -3.54 -8.96
N LEU A 455 6.32 -4.50 -8.49
CA LEU A 455 5.34 -4.31 -7.42
C LEU A 455 6.03 -3.84 -6.13
N CYS A 456 7.16 -4.43 -5.78
CA CYS A 456 7.96 -4.02 -4.61
C CYS A 456 8.41 -2.56 -4.71
N LEU A 457 8.91 -2.14 -5.87
CA LEU A 457 9.28 -0.75 -6.11
C LEU A 457 8.07 0.19 -5.97
N TYR A 458 6.97 -0.13 -6.66
CA TYR A 458 5.72 0.64 -6.60
C TYR A 458 5.18 0.77 -5.16
N PHE A 459 5.12 -0.35 -4.43
CA PHE A 459 4.67 -0.40 -3.04
C PHE A 459 5.55 0.46 -2.15
N SER A 460 6.88 0.34 -2.29
CA SER A 460 7.85 1.09 -1.50
C SER A 460 7.75 2.58 -1.74
N CYS A 461 7.71 3.00 -3.01
CA CYS A 461 7.58 4.41 -3.36
C CYS A 461 6.26 5.02 -2.89
N THR A 462 5.17 4.27 -2.97
CA THR A 462 3.86 4.74 -2.50
C THR A 462 3.83 4.90 -0.98
N ARG A 463 4.37 3.94 -0.23
CA ARG A 463 4.41 3.98 1.25
C ARG A 463 5.38 5.04 1.78
N LEU A 464 6.54 5.19 1.14
CA LEU A 464 7.60 6.14 1.53
C LEU A 464 7.54 7.45 0.73
N ARG A 465 6.39 7.74 0.10
CA ARG A 465 6.21 8.90 -0.79
C ARG A 465 6.71 10.20 -0.16
N HIS A 466 6.42 10.41 1.12
CA HIS A 466 6.83 11.59 1.87
C HIS A 466 8.35 11.75 2.05
N TYR A 467 9.13 10.67 2.03
CA TYR A 467 10.60 10.75 2.04
C TYR A 467 11.17 10.96 0.64
N LEU A 468 10.61 10.26 -0.36
CA LEU A 468 11.20 10.14 -1.69
C LEU A 468 10.89 11.30 -2.64
N LEU A 469 9.78 12.04 -2.46
CA LEU A 469 9.41 13.11 -3.39
C LEU A 469 10.44 14.23 -3.52
N SER A 470 11.15 14.55 -2.42
CA SER A 470 12.10 15.67 -2.37
C SER A 470 13.56 15.23 -2.50
N ASN A 471 13.83 13.95 -2.73
CA ASN A 471 15.19 13.41 -2.74
C ASN A 471 15.39 12.44 -3.91
N GLU A 472 16.60 12.41 -4.43
CA GLU A 472 16.99 11.38 -5.39
C GLU A 472 17.01 10.00 -4.70
N CYS A 473 16.49 8.97 -5.39
CA CYS A 473 16.48 7.61 -4.88
C CYS A 473 17.13 6.65 -5.87
N THR A 474 18.20 6.00 -5.45
CA THR A 474 18.88 4.95 -6.19
C THR A 474 18.29 3.59 -5.81
N VAL A 475 17.59 2.98 -6.75
CA VAL A 475 17.05 1.63 -6.65
C VAL A 475 18.15 0.61 -6.90
N ILE A 476 18.35 -0.30 -5.95
CA ILE A 476 19.37 -1.34 -6.00
C ILE A 476 18.67 -2.69 -6.05
N CYS A 477 18.81 -3.34 -7.19
CA CYS A 477 18.26 -4.67 -7.44
C CYS A 477 19.16 -5.41 -8.42
N LYS A 478 19.12 -6.74 -8.46
CA LYS A 478 19.87 -7.53 -9.45
C LYS A 478 19.46 -7.23 -10.89
N THR A 479 18.19 -6.88 -11.09
CA THR A 479 17.59 -6.63 -12.40
C THR A 479 17.09 -5.19 -12.46
N ASP A 480 17.30 -4.55 -13.62
CA ASP A 480 16.82 -3.19 -13.87
C ASP A 480 15.29 -3.20 -14.08
N VAL A 481 14.57 -3.08 -12.95
CA VAL A 481 13.11 -3.04 -12.90
C VAL A 481 12.56 -1.80 -13.61
N VAL A 482 13.29 -0.68 -13.58
CA VAL A 482 12.86 0.58 -14.21
C VAL A 482 12.93 0.42 -15.72
N LYS A 483 14.05 -0.09 -16.23
CA LYS A 483 14.20 -0.40 -17.65
C LYS A 483 13.20 -1.45 -18.12
N TYR A 484 12.98 -2.52 -17.35
CA TYR A 484 11.98 -3.54 -17.71
C TYR A 484 10.59 -2.93 -17.89
N MET A 485 10.20 -2.09 -16.94
CA MET A 485 8.94 -1.38 -16.94
C MET A 485 8.80 -0.45 -18.17
N LEU A 486 9.86 0.29 -18.51
CA LEU A 486 9.88 1.21 -19.65
C LEU A 486 10.06 0.51 -21.01
N SER A 487 10.67 -0.68 -21.06
CA SER A 487 10.92 -1.42 -22.30
C SER A 487 9.66 -2.09 -22.88
N ALA A 488 8.56 -2.15 -22.12
CA ALA A 488 7.33 -2.71 -22.62
C ALA A 488 6.75 -1.80 -23.73
N PRO A 489 6.62 -2.27 -24.99
CA PRO A 489 6.17 -1.46 -26.11
C PRO A 489 4.72 -0.95 -25.93
N ILE A 490 3.99 -1.52 -24.98
CA ILE A 490 2.62 -1.15 -24.64
C ILE A 490 2.47 -1.15 -23.11
N LEU A 491 2.40 0.05 -22.53
CA LEU A 491 2.08 0.27 -21.11
C LEU A 491 0.59 -0.01 -20.84
N LYS A 492 0.22 -1.29 -20.75
CA LYS A 492 -1.15 -1.74 -20.42
C LYS A 492 -1.21 -2.37 -19.02
N GLY A 493 -2.40 -2.33 -18.44
CA GLY A 493 -2.71 -3.08 -17.22
C GLY A 493 -1.97 -2.55 -15.99
N ARG A 494 -1.57 -3.46 -15.10
CA ARG A 494 -0.99 -3.14 -13.79
C ARG A 494 0.37 -2.43 -13.89
N VAL A 495 1.26 -2.93 -14.74
CA VAL A 495 2.62 -2.38 -14.92
C VAL A 495 2.57 -0.95 -15.45
N GLY A 496 1.70 -0.66 -16.41
CA GLY A 496 1.48 0.72 -16.90
C GLY A 496 1.00 1.68 -15.80
N LYS A 497 0.08 1.22 -14.92
CA LYS A 497 -0.37 2.00 -13.76
C LYS A 497 0.77 2.27 -12.77
N TRP A 498 1.57 1.26 -12.46
CA TRP A 498 2.72 1.42 -11.56
C TRP A 498 3.73 2.41 -12.12
N ILE A 499 4.08 2.32 -13.40
CA ILE A 499 5.00 3.25 -14.05
C ILE A 499 4.48 4.68 -13.97
N PHE A 500 3.20 4.88 -14.30
CA PHE A 500 2.59 6.20 -14.23
C PHE A 500 2.71 6.79 -12.83
N SER A 501 2.39 6.02 -11.78
CA SER A 501 2.60 6.45 -10.40
C SER A 501 4.07 6.69 -10.05
N LEU A 502 5.00 5.93 -10.65
CA LEU A 502 6.43 6.08 -10.38
C LEU A 502 7.05 7.31 -11.06
N THR A 503 6.37 7.95 -12.02
CA THR A 503 6.88 9.14 -12.73
C THR A 503 7.07 10.37 -11.84
N GLU A 504 6.40 10.43 -10.69
CA GLU A 504 6.56 11.55 -9.74
C GLU A 504 7.88 11.49 -8.97
N PHE A 505 8.62 10.38 -9.02
CA PHE A 505 9.85 10.16 -8.26
C PHE A 505 11.10 10.28 -9.15
N ASN A 506 12.18 10.82 -8.59
CA ASN A 506 13.49 10.84 -9.22
C ASN A 506 14.25 9.53 -8.91
N LEU A 507 13.97 8.49 -9.71
CA LEU A 507 14.53 7.16 -9.53
C LEU A 507 15.74 6.94 -10.46
N ARG A 508 16.85 6.47 -9.88
CA ARG A 508 18.00 5.94 -10.62
C ARG A 508 18.16 4.46 -10.32
N TYR A 509 18.72 3.70 -11.25
CA TYR A 509 19.00 2.29 -11.04
C TYR A 509 20.50 2.05 -10.95
N GLU A 510 20.92 1.26 -9.96
CA GLU A 510 22.27 0.72 -9.86
C GLU A 510 22.22 -0.80 -9.64
N SER A 511 23.09 -1.54 -10.32
CA SER A 511 23.30 -2.94 -9.99
C SER A 511 23.98 -3.08 -8.62
N PRO A 512 23.74 -4.17 -7.87
CA PRO A 512 24.30 -4.32 -6.53
C PRO A 512 25.81 -4.50 -6.65
N LYS A 513 26.58 -3.52 -6.17
CA LYS A 513 28.03 -3.68 -5.91
C LYS A 513 28.20 -4.41 -4.58
N ALA A 514 29.43 -4.86 -4.27
CA ALA A 514 29.73 -5.60 -3.04
C ALA A 514 29.02 -5.00 -1.81
N VAL A 515 28.30 -5.84 -1.06
CA VAL A 515 27.42 -5.46 0.05
C VAL A 515 28.26 -4.85 1.19
N LYS A 516 27.99 -3.59 1.56
CA LYS A 516 28.71 -2.86 2.61
C LYS A 516 27.83 -2.60 3.83
N GLY A 517 27.47 -3.65 4.57
CA GLY A 517 26.81 -3.48 5.87
C GLY A 517 26.07 -4.73 6.35
N GLN A 518 26.13 -4.99 7.66
CA GLN A 518 25.48 -6.15 8.28
C GLN A 518 23.96 -6.12 8.11
N ALA A 519 23.34 -4.93 8.17
CA ALA A 519 21.90 -4.76 7.97
C ALA A 519 21.44 -5.20 6.56
N ILE A 520 22.24 -4.90 5.54
CA ILE A 520 21.96 -5.27 4.15
C ILE A 520 22.26 -6.75 3.91
N ALA A 521 23.33 -7.28 4.52
CA ALA A 521 23.61 -8.71 4.51
C ALA A 521 22.44 -9.50 5.12
N ASN A 522 21.94 -9.05 6.28
CA ASN A 522 20.77 -9.63 6.95
C ASN A 522 19.51 -9.49 6.09
N PHE A 523 19.26 -8.32 5.49
CA PHE A 523 18.13 -8.13 4.58
C PHE A 523 18.19 -9.08 3.38
N ILE A 524 19.36 -9.25 2.76
CA ILE A 524 19.54 -10.18 1.66
C ILE A 524 19.30 -11.61 2.13
N VAL A 525 19.87 -12.04 3.27
CA VAL A 525 19.68 -13.38 3.83
C VAL A 525 18.22 -13.65 4.18
N ASP A 526 17.54 -12.70 4.83
CA ASP A 526 16.14 -12.81 5.25
C ASP A 526 15.15 -12.94 4.09
N HIS A 527 15.59 -12.61 2.88
CA HIS A 527 14.80 -12.74 1.65
C HIS A 527 15.45 -13.70 0.63
N ARG A 528 16.46 -14.50 1.03
CA ARG A 528 16.98 -15.58 0.17
C ARG A 528 15.97 -16.72 0.19
N ASP A 529 15.21 -16.80 -0.89
CA ASP A 529 14.73 -18.08 -1.39
C ASP A 529 15.78 -18.59 -2.38
N ASP A 530 16.40 -19.74 -2.10
CA ASP A 530 17.44 -20.35 -2.96
C ASP A 530 16.93 -20.63 -4.40
N LEU A 531 15.62 -20.51 -4.61
CA LEU A 531 14.91 -20.69 -5.89
C LEU A 531 14.86 -19.45 -6.80
N ILE A 532 15.09 -18.23 -6.29
CA ILE A 532 14.91 -16.97 -7.07
C ILE A 532 16.27 -16.28 -7.34
N GLY A 533 17.37 -16.97 -7.04
CA GLY A 533 18.74 -16.50 -7.28
C GLY A 533 19.13 -16.42 -8.75
N SER A 534 18.47 -17.18 -9.63
CA SER A 534 18.66 -17.21 -11.08
C SER A 534 17.35 -16.84 -11.77
N VAL A 535 17.31 -15.67 -12.41
CA VAL A 535 16.36 -15.44 -13.51
C VAL A 535 16.79 -16.42 -14.61
N GLU A 536 16.23 -17.63 -14.63
CA GLU A 536 16.37 -18.48 -15.79
C GLU A 536 15.71 -17.74 -16.96
N ILE A 537 16.52 -17.42 -17.97
CA ILE A 537 16.01 -16.92 -19.23
C ILE A 537 15.18 -18.06 -19.81
N VAL A 538 13.85 -17.95 -19.74
CA VAL A 538 12.96 -18.91 -20.41
C VAL A 538 13.04 -18.61 -21.91
N PRO A 539 13.63 -19.51 -22.73
CA PRO A 539 13.82 -19.26 -24.15
C PRO A 539 12.48 -19.37 -24.90
N TRP A 540 12.44 -18.82 -26.11
CA TRP A 540 11.40 -19.21 -27.08
C TRP A 540 11.69 -20.62 -27.57
N THR A 541 10.68 -21.48 -27.64
CA THR A 541 10.85 -22.84 -28.16
C THR A 541 10.37 -22.91 -29.61
N LEU A 542 11.19 -23.45 -30.50
CA LEU A 542 10.86 -23.73 -31.89
C LEU A 542 10.86 -25.24 -32.11
N PHE A 543 9.72 -25.79 -32.49
CA PHE A 543 9.62 -27.12 -33.09
C PHE A 543 9.58 -26.98 -34.61
N PHE A 544 10.38 -27.76 -35.32
CA PHE A 544 10.40 -27.77 -36.78
C PHE A 544 10.26 -29.19 -37.32
N ASP A 545 9.68 -29.31 -38.52
CA ASP A 545 9.71 -30.54 -39.31
C ASP A 545 9.65 -30.23 -40.82
N GLY A 546 10.24 -31.12 -41.62
CA GLY A 546 10.24 -31.06 -43.08
C GLY A 546 9.66 -32.32 -43.72
N SER A 547 8.71 -32.16 -44.65
CA SER A 547 8.05 -33.26 -45.34
C SER A 547 8.18 -33.15 -46.86
N VAL A 548 8.73 -34.18 -47.50
CA VAL A 548 8.74 -34.31 -48.97
C VAL A 548 7.95 -35.53 -49.40
N CYS A 549 7.02 -35.35 -50.33
CA CYS A 549 6.26 -36.44 -50.95
C CYS A 549 6.09 -36.21 -52.46
N THR A 550 5.44 -37.16 -53.14
CA THR A 550 5.19 -37.10 -54.59
C THR A 550 4.29 -35.93 -55.02
N ARG A 551 3.53 -35.34 -54.07
CA ARG A 551 2.63 -34.21 -54.32
C ARG A 551 3.29 -32.85 -54.10
N GLY A 552 4.36 -32.79 -53.30
CA GLY A 552 4.98 -31.52 -52.94
C GLY A 552 5.93 -31.65 -51.76
N CYS A 553 6.51 -30.50 -51.41
CA CYS A 553 7.41 -30.34 -50.27
C CYS A 553 6.80 -29.30 -49.31
N GLY A 554 6.81 -29.58 -48.01
CA GLY A 554 6.23 -28.73 -46.99
C GLY A 554 7.09 -28.66 -45.75
N ILE A 555 6.99 -27.54 -45.03
CA ILE A 555 7.62 -27.33 -43.73
C ILE A 555 6.55 -26.97 -42.70
N GLY A 556 6.74 -27.46 -41.48
CA GLY A 556 5.86 -27.20 -40.34
C GLY A 556 6.65 -26.61 -39.19
N LEU A 557 6.12 -25.55 -38.57
CA LEU A 557 6.75 -24.87 -37.44
C LEU A 557 5.76 -24.68 -36.32
N VAL A 558 6.20 -24.90 -35.09
CA VAL A 558 5.47 -24.53 -33.88
C VAL A 558 6.38 -23.70 -33.00
N ILE A 559 6.03 -22.43 -32.80
CA ILE A 559 6.79 -21.50 -31.97
C ILE A 559 6.02 -21.25 -30.68
N ILE A 560 6.68 -21.48 -29.54
CA ILE A 560 6.11 -21.25 -28.21
C ILE A 560 6.87 -20.09 -27.55
N SER A 561 6.13 -19.06 -27.16
CA SER A 561 6.69 -17.91 -26.44
C SER A 561 7.07 -18.27 -24.99
N PRO A 562 7.96 -17.48 -24.34
CA PRO A 562 8.30 -17.65 -22.92
C PRO A 562 7.09 -17.55 -21.97
N ARG A 563 5.94 -17.05 -22.46
CA ARG A 563 4.68 -16.93 -21.73
C ARG A 563 3.68 -18.05 -22.04
N GLY A 564 4.07 -19.05 -22.83
CA GLY A 564 3.25 -20.22 -23.18
C GLY A 564 2.28 -20.02 -24.36
N ALA A 565 2.30 -18.88 -25.05
CA ALA A 565 1.52 -18.72 -26.29
C ALA A 565 2.15 -19.53 -27.43
N CYS A 566 1.31 -20.30 -28.15
CA CYS A 566 1.71 -21.20 -29.24
C CYS A 566 1.31 -20.61 -30.60
N PHE A 567 2.23 -20.66 -31.57
CA PHE A 567 2.05 -20.17 -32.94
C PHE A 567 2.42 -21.26 -33.94
N GLU A 568 1.45 -21.67 -34.75
CA GLU A 568 1.57 -22.77 -35.72
C GLU A 568 1.71 -22.21 -37.15
N PHE A 569 2.68 -22.69 -37.92
CA PHE A 569 2.89 -22.28 -39.30
C PHE A 569 3.11 -23.48 -40.22
N ALA A 570 2.57 -23.40 -41.44
CA ALA A 570 2.68 -24.41 -42.47
C ALA A 570 3.00 -23.73 -43.81
N TYR A 571 4.14 -24.09 -44.43
CA TYR A 571 4.56 -23.50 -45.71
C TYR A 571 4.86 -24.57 -46.76
N THR A 572 4.45 -24.33 -48.01
CA THR A 572 4.87 -25.15 -49.15
C THR A 572 6.16 -24.60 -49.73
N ILE A 573 7.16 -25.46 -49.94
CA ILE A 573 8.46 -25.11 -50.53
C ILE A 573 8.60 -25.70 -51.94
N LYS A 574 9.60 -25.25 -52.72
CA LYS A 574 9.80 -25.67 -54.11
C LYS A 574 9.98 -27.20 -54.25
N SER A 575 9.42 -27.76 -55.32
CA SER A 575 9.24 -29.19 -55.60
C SER A 575 10.51 -30.05 -55.79
N TYR A 576 11.71 -29.50 -55.57
CA TYR A 576 12.98 -30.20 -55.78
C TYR A 576 13.78 -30.42 -54.48
N ALA A 577 13.15 -30.23 -53.31
CA ALA A 577 13.81 -30.41 -52.02
C ALA A 577 13.93 -31.89 -51.64
N THR A 578 15.07 -32.30 -51.09
CA THR A 578 15.20 -33.56 -50.34
C THR A 578 14.62 -33.39 -48.93
N ASN A 579 14.29 -34.48 -48.22
CA ASN A 579 13.79 -34.39 -46.83
C ASN A 579 14.73 -33.56 -45.93
N ASN A 580 16.04 -33.79 -46.03
CA ASN A 580 17.02 -33.02 -45.24
C ASN A 580 17.02 -31.53 -45.61
N GLN A 581 16.78 -31.17 -46.88
CA GLN A 581 16.66 -29.78 -47.29
C GLN A 581 15.36 -29.14 -46.78
N ALA A 582 14.26 -29.88 -46.74
CA ALA A 582 13.00 -29.41 -46.16
C ALA A 582 13.17 -29.13 -44.65
N GLU A 583 13.85 -30.02 -43.93
CA GLU A 583 14.17 -29.84 -42.51
C GLU A 583 15.04 -28.60 -42.26
N TYR A 584 16.08 -28.41 -43.06
CA TYR A 584 16.93 -27.22 -43.00
C TYR A 584 16.16 -25.93 -43.31
N GLU A 585 15.23 -25.96 -44.28
CA GLU A 585 14.37 -24.81 -44.56
C GLU A 585 13.38 -24.51 -43.44
N ALA A 586 12.88 -25.55 -42.77
CA ALA A 586 12.03 -25.38 -41.59
C ALA A 586 12.79 -24.61 -40.50
N VAL A 587 14.04 -25.02 -40.19
CA VAL A 587 14.88 -24.29 -39.23
C VAL A 587 15.15 -22.86 -39.68
N LEU A 588 15.54 -22.67 -40.94
CA LEU A 588 15.89 -21.34 -41.47
C LEU A 588 14.70 -20.36 -41.37
N LYS A 589 13.51 -20.81 -41.77
CA LYS A 589 12.29 -20.01 -41.69
C LYS A 589 11.88 -19.74 -40.23
N GLY A 590 12.03 -20.72 -39.35
CA GLY A 590 11.79 -20.55 -37.92
C GLY A 590 12.71 -19.51 -37.28
N LEU A 591 14.01 -19.53 -37.61
CA LEU A 591 14.98 -18.53 -37.15
C LEU A 591 14.64 -17.11 -37.64
N GLN A 592 14.19 -16.97 -38.89
CA GLN A 592 13.74 -15.67 -39.43
C GLN A 592 12.53 -15.12 -38.66
N LEU A 593 11.53 -15.96 -38.38
CA LEU A 593 10.35 -15.56 -37.61
C LEU A 593 10.71 -15.19 -36.16
N LEU A 594 11.62 -15.95 -35.53
CA LEU A 594 12.11 -15.64 -34.18
C LEU A 594 12.89 -14.32 -34.13
N LYS A 595 13.60 -13.98 -35.21
CA LYS A 595 14.27 -12.68 -35.36
C LYS A 595 13.28 -11.54 -35.54
N GLU A 596 12.21 -11.73 -36.31
CA GLU A 596 11.15 -10.73 -36.51
C GLU A 596 10.42 -10.37 -35.21
N VAL A 597 10.34 -11.30 -34.25
CA VAL A 597 9.78 -11.04 -32.91
C VAL A 597 10.83 -10.61 -31.88
N GLU A 598 12.05 -10.27 -32.33
CA GLU A 598 13.17 -9.81 -31.49
C GLU A 598 13.49 -10.78 -30.34
N ALA A 599 13.41 -12.11 -30.58
CA ALA A 599 13.75 -13.10 -29.56
C ALA A 599 15.24 -13.01 -29.16
N ASN A 600 15.52 -13.09 -27.86
CA ASN A 600 16.89 -12.98 -27.32
C ASN A 600 17.53 -14.34 -26.99
N ALA A 601 16.73 -15.32 -26.57
CA ALA A 601 17.16 -16.68 -26.26
C ALA A 601 16.16 -17.68 -26.85
N ILE A 602 16.67 -18.74 -27.48
CA ILE A 602 15.88 -19.69 -28.25
C ILE A 602 16.32 -21.14 -27.96
N GLU A 603 15.35 -22.05 -27.98
CA GLU A 603 15.55 -23.49 -27.90
C GLU A 603 14.92 -24.12 -29.15
N ILE A 604 15.74 -24.79 -29.96
CA ILE A 604 15.32 -25.39 -31.24
C ILE A 604 15.23 -26.90 -31.05
N MET A 605 14.06 -27.44 -31.34
CA MET A 605 13.71 -28.85 -31.18
C MET A 605 13.26 -29.44 -32.52
N GLY A 606 13.77 -30.62 -32.83
CA GLY A 606 13.35 -31.38 -34.01
C GLY A 606 13.74 -32.85 -33.89
N ASP A 607 13.08 -33.71 -34.66
CA ASP A 607 13.34 -35.16 -34.67
C ASP A 607 14.41 -35.56 -35.71
N SER A 608 14.86 -34.62 -36.55
CA SER A 608 16.00 -34.82 -37.45
C SER A 608 17.34 -34.73 -36.71
N LEU A 609 17.85 -35.89 -36.26
CA LEU A 609 19.16 -35.98 -35.59
C LEU A 609 20.28 -35.40 -36.44
N LEU A 610 20.23 -35.59 -37.77
CA LEU A 610 21.23 -35.07 -38.69
C LEU A 610 21.31 -33.54 -38.64
N VAL A 611 20.17 -32.85 -38.73
CA VAL A 611 20.14 -31.37 -38.77
C VAL A 611 20.53 -30.81 -37.41
N ILE A 612 20.02 -31.37 -36.31
CA ILE A 612 20.37 -30.95 -34.95
C ILE A 612 21.88 -31.12 -34.69
N SER A 613 22.46 -32.30 -34.97
CA SER A 613 23.88 -32.56 -34.72
C SER A 613 24.81 -31.77 -35.67
N GLN A 614 24.38 -31.46 -36.90
CA GLN A 614 25.14 -30.59 -37.79
C GLN A 614 25.11 -29.11 -37.38
N LEU A 615 23.98 -28.61 -36.87
CA LEU A 615 23.89 -27.25 -36.32
C LEU A 615 24.60 -27.13 -34.96
N GLY A 616 24.65 -28.22 -34.20
CA GLY A 616 25.40 -28.32 -32.93
C GLY A 616 26.91 -28.47 -33.11
N GLY A 617 27.40 -28.65 -34.34
CA GLY A 617 28.82 -28.85 -34.63
C GLY A 617 29.35 -30.26 -34.29
N GLU A 618 28.47 -31.19 -33.91
CA GLU A 618 28.83 -32.58 -33.64
C GLU A 618 29.14 -33.34 -34.93
N TYR A 619 28.39 -33.04 -36.01
CA TYR A 619 28.54 -33.67 -37.32
C TYR A 619 29.04 -32.67 -38.38
N GLU A 620 29.98 -33.11 -39.20
CA GLU A 620 30.50 -32.32 -40.33
C GLU A 620 29.54 -32.38 -41.53
N CYS A 621 29.16 -31.22 -42.08
CA CYS A 621 28.30 -31.14 -43.27
C CYS A 621 29.15 -31.18 -44.55
N LYS A 622 29.27 -32.35 -45.19
CA LYS A 622 30.08 -32.55 -46.42
C LYS A 622 29.31 -32.40 -47.74
N ASN A 623 27.99 -32.26 -47.67
CA ASN A 623 27.15 -32.10 -48.85
C ASN A 623 27.12 -30.62 -49.25
N GLY A 624 27.66 -30.28 -50.42
CA GLY A 624 27.77 -28.90 -50.88
C GLY A 624 26.45 -28.12 -50.97
N THR A 625 25.30 -28.81 -51.11
CA THR A 625 23.98 -28.13 -51.08
C THR A 625 23.49 -27.89 -49.66
N LEU A 626 23.72 -28.82 -48.73
CA LEU A 626 23.33 -28.66 -47.32
C LEU A 626 24.25 -27.71 -46.56
N MET A 627 25.52 -27.58 -46.98
CA MET A 627 26.47 -26.61 -46.41
C MET A 627 25.92 -25.18 -46.48
N VAL A 628 25.28 -24.80 -47.59
CA VAL A 628 24.70 -23.46 -47.75
C VAL A 628 23.58 -23.20 -46.73
N TYR A 629 22.77 -24.21 -46.41
CA TYR A 629 21.73 -24.08 -45.38
C TYR A 629 22.33 -24.04 -43.98
N ASN A 630 23.30 -24.92 -43.71
CA ASN A 630 24.00 -24.98 -42.43
C ASN A 630 24.69 -23.65 -42.10
N GLU A 631 25.44 -23.07 -43.05
CA GLU A 631 26.10 -21.77 -42.90
C GLU A 631 25.10 -20.64 -42.60
N LYS A 632 23.99 -20.56 -43.34
CA LYS A 632 22.95 -19.54 -43.12
C LYS A 632 22.26 -19.67 -41.76
N CYS A 633 21.94 -20.89 -41.34
CA CYS A 633 21.36 -21.13 -40.02
C CYS A 633 22.36 -20.74 -38.92
N LEU A 634 23.64 -21.09 -39.06
CA LEU A 634 24.69 -20.71 -38.11
C LEU A 634 24.90 -19.19 -38.06
N GLU A 635 24.81 -18.48 -39.19
CA GLU A 635 24.86 -17.02 -39.23
C GLU A 635 23.70 -16.38 -38.46
N LEU A 636 22.46 -16.82 -38.70
CA LEU A 636 21.29 -16.32 -37.97
C LEU A 636 21.36 -16.68 -36.48
N MET A 637 21.83 -17.88 -36.13
CA MET A 637 21.98 -18.31 -34.74
C MET A 637 22.93 -17.42 -33.94
N LYS A 638 23.97 -16.84 -34.57
CA LYS A 638 24.91 -15.90 -33.93
C LYS A 638 24.25 -14.58 -33.49
N GLU A 639 23.09 -14.24 -34.05
CA GLU A 639 22.37 -13.02 -33.68
C GLU A 639 21.59 -13.17 -32.36
N PHE A 640 21.40 -14.40 -31.87
CA PHE A 640 20.74 -14.68 -30.59
C PHE A 640 21.78 -14.80 -29.48
N ARG A 641 21.43 -14.32 -28.27
CA ARG A 641 22.34 -14.36 -27.12
C ARG A 641 22.54 -15.78 -26.58
N LEU A 642 21.51 -16.62 -26.66
CA LEU A 642 21.53 -18.00 -26.20
C LEU A 642 20.75 -18.88 -27.18
N VAL A 643 21.37 -19.95 -27.65
CA VAL A 643 20.75 -20.94 -28.53
C VAL A 643 21.00 -22.33 -27.96
N THR A 644 19.93 -23.07 -27.71
CA THR A 644 19.98 -24.48 -27.30
C THR A 644 19.40 -25.33 -28.42
N LEU A 645 20.08 -26.43 -28.76
CA LEU A 645 19.62 -27.41 -29.74
C LEU A 645 19.28 -28.70 -29.01
N LYS A 646 18.13 -29.28 -29.30
CA LYS A 646 17.71 -30.54 -28.66
C LYS A 646 17.01 -31.45 -29.66
N HIS A 647 17.58 -32.64 -29.82
CA HIS A 647 16.92 -33.72 -30.54
C HIS A 647 15.77 -34.27 -29.68
N VAL A 648 14.59 -34.44 -30.29
CA VAL A 648 13.38 -34.95 -29.62
C VAL A 648 12.83 -36.16 -30.36
N SER A 649 12.06 -37.01 -29.67
CA SER A 649 11.43 -38.16 -30.34
C SER A 649 10.32 -37.69 -31.29
N ARG A 650 9.99 -38.53 -32.28
CA ARG A 650 8.86 -38.26 -33.19
C ARG A 650 7.53 -38.07 -32.47
N GLU A 651 7.31 -38.73 -31.33
CA GLU A 651 6.08 -38.54 -30.54
C GLU A 651 5.99 -37.14 -29.94
N GLN A 652 7.14 -36.52 -29.65
CA GLN A 652 7.23 -35.18 -29.09
C GLN A 652 7.14 -34.07 -30.16
N ASN A 653 7.37 -34.40 -31.43
CA ASN A 653 7.33 -33.44 -32.56
C ASN A 653 6.07 -33.60 -33.46
N THR A 654 5.00 -34.20 -32.93
CA THR A 654 3.82 -34.59 -33.73
C THR A 654 3.11 -33.42 -34.40
N GLU A 655 3.11 -32.24 -33.77
CA GLU A 655 2.40 -31.07 -34.27
C GLU A 655 3.12 -30.43 -35.46
N ALA A 656 4.43 -30.17 -35.35
CA ALA A 656 5.24 -29.68 -36.46
C ALA A 656 5.20 -30.65 -37.65
N ASN A 657 5.29 -31.96 -37.39
CA ASN A 657 5.20 -32.96 -38.45
C ASN A 657 3.81 -33.05 -39.11
N SER A 658 2.74 -32.82 -38.35
CA SER A 658 1.40 -32.74 -38.93
C SER A 658 1.24 -31.54 -39.85
N LEU A 659 1.81 -30.39 -39.48
CA LEU A 659 1.83 -29.17 -40.30
C LEU A 659 2.65 -29.37 -41.58
N ALA A 660 3.84 -29.98 -41.48
CA ALA A 660 4.69 -30.26 -42.63
C ALA A 660 4.04 -31.24 -43.63
N GLN A 661 3.44 -32.33 -43.13
CA GLN A 661 2.71 -33.31 -43.95
C GLN A 661 1.45 -32.73 -44.60
N GLY A 662 0.81 -31.78 -43.91
CA GLY A 662 -0.29 -30.99 -44.44
C GLY A 662 0.14 -30.11 -45.62
N ALA A 663 1.21 -29.33 -45.42
CA ALA A 663 1.74 -28.41 -46.43
C ALA A 663 2.36 -29.12 -47.66
N SER A 664 2.88 -30.34 -47.49
CA SER A 664 3.39 -31.16 -48.59
C SER A 664 2.29 -31.88 -49.38
N GLY A 665 1.06 -31.90 -48.86
CA GLY A 665 -0.06 -32.62 -49.44
C GLY A 665 -0.05 -34.13 -49.18
N TYR A 666 0.86 -34.62 -48.32
CA TYR A 666 0.96 -36.03 -47.93
C TYR A 666 -0.28 -36.50 -47.14
N LYS A 667 -0.79 -35.66 -46.25
CA LYS A 667 -2.04 -35.88 -45.53
C LYS A 667 -2.96 -34.66 -45.62
N PRO A 668 -4.29 -34.85 -45.61
CA PRO A 668 -5.23 -33.72 -45.49
C PRO A 668 -5.01 -33.01 -44.15
N MET A 669 -4.97 -31.68 -44.17
CA MET A 669 -4.86 -30.87 -42.95
C MET A 669 -6.15 -30.99 -42.12
N ILE A 670 -5.97 -31.28 -40.83
CA ILE A 670 -7.08 -31.46 -39.87
C ILE A 670 -7.46 -30.12 -39.20
N LYS A 671 -6.57 -29.12 -39.23
CA LYS A 671 -6.77 -27.77 -38.66
C LYS A 671 -6.88 -26.71 -39.77
N ASP A 672 -7.67 -25.66 -39.55
CA ASP A 672 -7.82 -24.47 -40.43
C ASP A 672 -6.58 -23.54 -40.39
N VAL A 673 -5.39 -24.07 -40.65
CA VAL A 673 -4.15 -23.30 -40.78
C VAL A 673 -3.92 -22.99 -42.26
N LYS A 674 -3.80 -21.71 -42.62
CA LYS A 674 -3.53 -21.29 -44.01
C LYS A 674 -2.13 -21.78 -44.43
N VAL A 675 -2.06 -22.54 -45.51
CA VAL A 675 -0.79 -22.94 -46.13
C VAL A 675 -0.29 -21.79 -47.02
N GLU A 676 0.86 -21.23 -46.66
CA GLU A 676 1.51 -20.16 -47.45
C GLU A 676 2.59 -20.75 -48.38
N VAL A 677 2.74 -20.18 -49.59
CA VAL A 677 3.79 -20.61 -50.53
C VAL A 677 5.07 -19.81 -50.24
N ALA A 678 6.13 -20.50 -49.82
CA ALA A 678 7.42 -19.87 -49.58
C ALA A 678 8.17 -19.65 -50.90
N ALA A 679 7.95 -18.51 -51.55
CA ALA A 679 8.82 -18.04 -52.62
C ALA A 679 9.96 -17.20 -52.01
N LEU A 680 11.17 -17.75 -51.97
CA LEU A 680 12.40 -16.97 -51.73
C LEU A 680 12.66 -16.07 -52.94
N ILE A 681 12.04 -14.88 -52.95
CA ILE A 681 12.48 -13.74 -53.76
C ILE A 681 12.42 -12.50 -52.87
N ALA A 682 13.53 -11.77 -52.83
CA ALA A 682 13.60 -10.47 -52.18
C ALA A 682 12.50 -9.53 -52.73
N ASN A 683 11.79 -8.88 -51.80
CA ASN A 683 10.76 -7.86 -52.03
C ASN A 683 9.51 -8.31 -52.78
N ASP A 684 8.40 -8.58 -52.07
CA ASP A 684 7.10 -8.05 -52.55
C ASP A 684 5.99 -8.06 -51.48
N TRP A 685 5.62 -6.88 -50.99
CA TRP A 685 4.52 -6.62 -50.06
C TRP A 685 3.26 -6.10 -50.78
N ARG A 686 3.14 -6.24 -52.11
CA ARG A 686 2.09 -5.56 -52.89
C ARG A 686 0.87 -6.38 -53.31
N TYR A 687 0.75 -7.67 -52.95
CA TYR A 687 -0.36 -8.48 -53.49
C TYR A 687 -1.69 -8.40 -52.71
N TYR A 688 -1.73 -7.82 -51.50
CA TYR A 688 -2.97 -7.76 -50.69
C TYR A 688 -3.84 -6.50 -50.89
N LYS A 689 -3.64 -5.71 -51.96
CA LYS A 689 -4.47 -4.51 -52.21
C LYS A 689 -5.16 -4.40 -53.57
N GLY A 690 -5.14 -5.42 -54.44
CA GLY A 690 -5.53 -5.19 -55.84
C GLY A 690 -6.26 -6.29 -56.63
N CYS A 691 -6.74 -7.38 -56.04
CA CYS A 691 -7.46 -8.39 -56.86
C CYS A 691 -8.89 -7.94 -57.19
N GLN A 692 -9.12 -7.60 -58.47
CA GLN A 692 -10.41 -7.16 -59.01
C GLN A 692 -11.46 -8.30 -59.06
N ASP A 693 -11.02 -9.56 -59.19
CA ASP A 693 -11.92 -10.72 -59.24
C ASP A 693 -12.52 -11.05 -57.87
N CYS A 694 -11.78 -10.80 -56.79
CA CYS A 694 -12.30 -10.91 -55.41
C CYS A 694 -13.34 -9.84 -55.07
N GLN A 695 -13.34 -8.69 -55.76
CA GLN A 695 -14.36 -7.64 -55.57
C GLN A 695 -15.64 -7.91 -56.36
N LYS A 696 -15.59 -8.70 -57.44
CA LYS A 696 -16.76 -8.94 -58.31
C LYS A 696 -17.62 -10.14 -57.92
N PHE A 697 -17.11 -11.13 -57.20
CA PHE A 697 -17.83 -12.42 -57.01
C PHE A 697 -17.92 -12.96 -55.56
N GLY A 698 -17.65 -12.15 -54.54
CA GLY A 698 -17.74 -12.58 -53.13
C GLY A 698 -19.11 -12.34 -52.48
N ALA A 699 -20.12 -13.14 -52.79
CA ALA A 699 -21.27 -13.31 -51.91
C ALA A 699 -21.63 -14.80 -51.81
N ILE A 700 -21.38 -15.38 -50.63
CA ILE A 700 -22.30 -16.23 -49.85
C ILE A 700 -21.64 -16.48 -48.49
N HIS A 701 -22.37 -16.11 -47.44
CA HIS A 701 -22.02 -16.24 -46.03
C HIS A 701 -22.15 -17.69 -45.54
N TRP A 702 -21.13 -18.18 -44.83
CA TRP A 702 -21.28 -19.07 -43.67
C TRP A 702 -20.28 -18.59 -42.60
N ALA A 703 -20.80 -18.19 -41.44
CA ALA A 703 -20.08 -17.44 -40.42
C ALA A 703 -19.10 -18.29 -39.59
N PRO A 704 -17.89 -17.79 -39.26
CA PRO A 704 -17.08 -18.28 -38.15
C PRO A 704 -17.28 -17.43 -36.87
N ALA A 705 -17.06 -18.04 -35.71
CA ALA A 705 -17.00 -17.35 -34.41
C ALA A 705 -15.86 -16.32 -34.42
N SER A 706 -16.21 -15.04 -34.36
CA SER A 706 -15.31 -13.90 -34.51
C SER A 706 -14.15 -13.91 -33.51
N ALA A 707 -12.93 -13.67 -34.00
CA ALA A 707 -11.78 -13.34 -33.17
C ALA A 707 -12.05 -12.04 -32.38
N MET A 708 -11.75 -12.07 -31.07
CA MET A 708 -11.95 -10.96 -30.15
C MET A 708 -10.94 -9.84 -30.47
N ASN A 709 -11.40 -8.73 -31.06
CA ASN A 709 -10.58 -7.53 -31.24
C ASN A 709 -10.74 -6.62 -30.01
N PRO A 710 -9.78 -6.57 -29.06
CA PRO A 710 -9.87 -5.64 -27.95
C PRO A 710 -9.80 -4.20 -28.45
N ILE A 711 -10.75 -3.36 -28.04
CA ILE A 711 -10.69 -1.91 -28.26
C ILE A 711 -9.55 -1.35 -27.40
N ILE A 712 -8.39 -1.09 -28.02
CA ILE A 712 -7.20 -0.56 -27.34
C ILE A 712 -7.19 0.97 -27.45
N LYS A 713 -7.13 1.67 -26.30
CA LYS A 713 -6.86 3.12 -26.23
C LYS A 713 -5.51 3.33 -25.56
N HIS A 714 -4.66 4.20 -26.13
CA HIS A 714 -3.26 4.36 -25.72
C HIS A 714 -3.03 5.41 -24.61
N TRP A 715 -4.08 6.14 -24.19
CA TRP A 715 -3.99 7.28 -23.26
C TRP A 715 -5.35 7.49 -22.55
N PRO A 716 -5.33 8.06 -21.32
CA PRO A 716 -6.53 8.38 -20.54
C PRO A 716 -7.56 9.19 -21.33
N PHE A 717 -8.84 8.92 -21.11
CA PHE A 717 -9.99 9.68 -21.61
C PHE A 717 -10.12 9.79 -23.13
N ARG A 718 -9.24 9.11 -23.87
CA ARG A 718 -9.25 9.10 -25.33
C ARG A 718 -10.41 8.27 -25.90
N GLY A 719 -10.96 7.34 -25.12
CA GLY A 719 -12.11 6.57 -25.54
C GLY A 719 -12.96 6.08 -24.38
N TRP A 720 -14.26 6.23 -24.52
CA TRP A 720 -15.25 5.90 -23.50
C TRP A 720 -16.21 4.82 -24.00
N GLY A 721 -16.62 3.92 -23.12
CA GLY A 721 -17.79 3.06 -23.32
C GLY A 721 -18.96 3.65 -22.55
N ILE A 722 -20.10 3.87 -23.19
CA ILE A 722 -21.32 4.38 -22.57
C ILE A 722 -22.39 3.31 -22.61
N ASP A 723 -23.13 3.18 -21.52
CA ASP A 723 -24.21 2.22 -21.38
C ASP A 723 -25.35 2.80 -20.53
N MET A 724 -26.53 2.22 -20.66
CA MET A 724 -27.73 2.61 -19.91
C MET A 724 -28.26 1.42 -19.11
N ILE A 725 -28.31 1.59 -17.79
CA ILE A 725 -28.94 0.62 -16.90
C ILE A 725 -30.47 0.78 -16.99
N GLY A 726 -31.14 -0.34 -17.31
CA GLY A 726 -32.58 -0.42 -17.56
C GLY A 726 -33.49 -0.07 -16.38
N MET A 727 -34.81 -0.12 -16.61
CA MET A 727 -35.82 0.45 -15.73
C MET A 727 -35.83 -0.16 -14.31
N ILE A 728 -35.37 0.60 -13.32
CA ILE A 728 -35.31 0.22 -11.91
C ILE A 728 -36.71 0.33 -11.28
N ASN A 729 -37.20 -0.77 -10.71
CA ASN A 729 -38.50 -0.85 -10.03
C ASN A 729 -38.36 -1.48 -8.62
N PRO A 730 -38.87 -0.85 -7.54
CA PRO A 730 -39.55 0.45 -7.49
C PRO A 730 -38.62 1.64 -7.82
N PRO A 731 -39.17 2.75 -8.38
CA PRO A 731 -38.38 3.95 -8.62
C PRO A 731 -37.84 4.53 -7.31
N SER A 732 -36.74 5.28 -7.39
CA SER A 732 -36.22 6.01 -6.22
C SER A 732 -37.26 6.99 -5.65
N SER A 733 -37.08 7.44 -4.41
CA SER A 733 -37.94 8.44 -3.75
C SER A 733 -38.07 9.76 -4.53
N LYS A 734 -37.15 10.04 -5.46
CA LYS A 734 -37.16 11.21 -6.36
C LYS A 734 -37.68 10.92 -7.78
N GLY A 735 -38.13 9.69 -8.04
CA GLY A 735 -38.72 9.27 -9.32
C GLY A 735 -37.72 8.88 -10.41
N HIS A 736 -36.42 8.75 -10.12
CA HIS A 736 -35.43 8.23 -11.07
C HIS A 736 -35.64 6.73 -11.30
N LYS A 737 -35.54 6.33 -12.57
CA LYS A 737 -35.82 4.98 -13.08
C LYS A 737 -34.68 4.39 -13.91
N PHE A 738 -33.72 5.21 -14.33
CA PHE A 738 -32.62 4.79 -15.22
C PHE A 738 -31.29 5.35 -14.70
N ILE A 739 -30.18 4.73 -15.10
CA ILE A 739 -28.84 5.26 -14.82
C ILE A 739 -28.06 5.23 -16.14
N LEU A 740 -27.49 6.36 -16.50
CA LEU A 740 -26.57 6.47 -17.63
C LEU A 740 -25.13 6.37 -17.09
N VAL A 741 -24.33 5.45 -17.62
CA VAL A 741 -22.98 5.14 -17.14
C VAL A 741 -21.99 5.30 -18.29
N ALA A 742 -20.83 5.90 -18.03
CA ALA A 742 -19.71 5.95 -18.94
C ALA A 742 -18.42 5.53 -18.26
N THR A 743 -17.66 4.66 -18.91
CA THR A 743 -16.39 4.13 -18.40
C THR A 743 -15.26 4.42 -19.39
N ASP A 744 -14.20 5.08 -18.94
CA ASP A 744 -13.00 5.29 -19.74
C ASP A 744 -12.24 3.96 -19.95
N TYR A 745 -11.91 3.64 -21.20
CA TYR A 745 -11.29 2.37 -21.55
C TYR A 745 -9.87 2.20 -20.97
N PHE A 746 -9.13 3.30 -20.72
CA PHE A 746 -7.75 3.26 -20.24
C PHE A 746 -7.66 3.24 -18.70
N THR A 747 -8.21 4.26 -18.05
CA THR A 747 -8.14 4.46 -16.58
C THR A 747 -9.09 3.56 -15.81
N LYS A 748 -10.20 3.13 -16.45
CA LYS A 748 -11.37 2.52 -15.81
C LYS A 748 -12.15 3.47 -14.92
N TRP A 749 -11.99 4.78 -15.11
CA TRP A 749 -12.81 5.79 -14.45
C TRP A 749 -14.26 5.71 -14.90
N VAL A 750 -15.20 5.80 -13.95
CA VAL A 750 -16.65 5.66 -14.18
C VAL A 750 -17.36 6.97 -13.84
N GLU A 751 -18.19 7.46 -14.76
CA GLU A 751 -19.15 8.55 -14.55
C GLU A 751 -20.56 7.98 -14.65
N ALA A 752 -21.45 8.32 -13.72
CA ALA A 752 -22.82 7.82 -13.74
C ALA A 752 -23.82 8.88 -13.26
N ILE A 753 -24.94 9.02 -13.97
CA ILE A 753 -26.03 9.93 -13.58
C ILE A 753 -27.39 9.23 -13.53
N PRO A 754 -28.25 9.53 -12.54
CA PRO A 754 -29.61 9.00 -12.48
C PRO A 754 -30.58 9.81 -13.35
N LEU A 755 -31.43 9.13 -14.12
CA LEU A 755 -32.40 9.73 -15.04
C LEU A 755 -33.85 9.32 -14.71
N LYS A 756 -34.80 10.25 -14.93
CA LYS A 756 -36.25 10.01 -14.74
C LYS A 756 -36.94 9.49 -16.01
N LYS A 757 -36.44 9.92 -17.16
CA LYS A 757 -36.86 9.52 -18.51
C LYS A 757 -35.60 9.29 -19.35
N VAL A 758 -35.77 8.64 -20.49
CA VAL A 758 -34.68 8.30 -21.40
C VAL A 758 -34.89 9.11 -22.68
N ASP A 759 -34.06 10.13 -22.90
CA ASP A 759 -34.10 11.00 -24.08
C ASP A 759 -32.67 11.25 -24.60
N SER A 760 -32.51 11.46 -25.91
CA SER A 760 -31.21 11.68 -26.56
C SER A 760 -30.54 12.97 -26.08
N ARG A 761 -31.33 13.98 -25.71
CA ARG A 761 -30.84 15.25 -25.16
C ARG A 761 -30.12 15.08 -23.82
N ASP A 762 -30.64 14.21 -22.96
CA ASP A 762 -30.03 13.91 -21.66
C ASP A 762 -28.67 13.21 -21.86
N ALA A 763 -28.56 12.34 -22.86
CA ALA A 763 -27.30 11.68 -23.22
C ALA A 763 -26.26 12.68 -23.78
N ILE A 764 -26.67 13.62 -24.64
CA ILE A 764 -25.79 14.69 -25.14
C ILE A 764 -25.30 15.56 -23.98
N GLN A 765 -26.21 15.99 -23.09
CA GLN A 765 -25.86 16.81 -21.94
C GLN A 765 -24.88 16.09 -21.02
N PHE A 766 -25.09 14.80 -20.77
CA PHE A 766 -24.17 13.98 -19.99
C PHE A 766 -22.76 13.94 -20.61
N VAL A 767 -22.65 13.68 -21.91
CA VAL A 767 -21.34 13.67 -22.59
C VAL A 767 -20.69 15.05 -22.53
N GLN A 768 -21.44 16.14 -22.69
CA GLN A 768 -20.89 17.49 -22.61
C GLN A 768 -20.39 17.81 -21.19
N GLU A 769 -21.23 17.66 -20.18
CA GLU A 769 -20.95 18.10 -18.81
C GLU A 769 -19.98 17.17 -18.06
N HIS A 770 -20.17 15.86 -18.21
CA HIS A 770 -19.43 14.88 -17.43
C HIS A 770 -18.20 14.31 -18.14
N ILE A 771 -18.13 14.41 -19.47
CA ILE A 771 -16.98 13.95 -20.25
C ILE A 771 -16.20 15.13 -20.82
N VAL A 772 -16.80 15.91 -21.71
CA VAL A 772 -16.08 16.94 -22.48
C VAL A 772 -15.58 18.08 -21.60
N TYR A 773 -16.41 18.66 -20.74
CA TYR A 773 -16.01 19.80 -19.89
C TYR A 773 -14.99 19.43 -18.81
N ARG A 774 -14.92 18.14 -18.43
CA ARG A 774 -14.04 17.66 -17.36
C ARG A 774 -12.73 17.06 -17.86
N PHE A 775 -12.79 16.30 -18.97
CA PHE A 775 -11.68 15.49 -19.45
C PHE A 775 -11.26 15.81 -20.88
N GLY A 776 -11.97 16.74 -21.55
CA GLY A 776 -11.74 17.10 -22.94
C GLY A 776 -12.51 16.22 -23.93
N ILE A 777 -12.38 16.55 -25.23
CA ILE A 777 -13.12 15.88 -26.30
C ILE A 777 -12.51 14.48 -26.55
N PRO A 778 -13.28 13.38 -26.36
CA PRO A 778 -12.78 12.03 -26.59
C PRO A 778 -12.62 11.75 -28.09
N GLN A 779 -11.67 10.90 -28.47
CA GLN A 779 -11.52 10.49 -29.88
C GLN A 779 -12.66 9.56 -30.30
N THR A 780 -13.12 8.70 -29.39
CA THR A 780 -14.15 7.71 -29.69
C THR A 780 -15.10 7.50 -28.53
N ILE A 781 -16.37 7.31 -28.82
CA ILE A 781 -17.37 6.83 -27.87
C ILE A 781 -17.93 5.52 -28.41
N THR A 782 -17.86 4.47 -27.61
CA THR A 782 -18.49 3.17 -27.91
C THR A 782 -19.81 3.09 -27.17
N THR A 783 -20.90 2.76 -27.85
CA THR A 783 -22.21 2.56 -27.24
C THR A 783 -22.82 1.24 -27.69
N ASP A 784 -23.83 0.76 -26.97
CA ASP A 784 -24.75 -0.23 -27.50
C ASP A 784 -25.69 0.40 -28.56
N GLN A 785 -26.49 -0.41 -29.26
CA GLN A 785 -27.51 0.11 -30.18
C GLN A 785 -28.76 0.64 -29.46
N GLY A 786 -28.61 1.15 -28.23
CA GLY A 786 -29.69 1.81 -27.52
C GLY A 786 -30.26 2.96 -28.35
N SER A 787 -31.58 3.00 -28.51
CA SER A 787 -32.27 3.97 -29.38
C SER A 787 -31.88 5.45 -29.15
N ILE A 788 -31.43 5.80 -27.95
CA ILE A 788 -30.90 7.13 -27.61
C ILE A 788 -29.56 7.46 -28.29
N PHE A 789 -28.65 6.49 -28.40
CA PHE A 789 -27.31 6.68 -28.95
C PHE A 789 -27.27 6.54 -30.48
N VAL A 790 -28.31 5.95 -31.07
CA VAL A 790 -28.50 5.82 -32.52
C VAL A 790 -29.35 6.95 -33.11
N SER A 791 -29.88 7.84 -32.27
CA SER A 791 -30.69 8.98 -32.74
C SER A 791 -29.89 9.97 -33.60
N ASP A 792 -30.55 10.54 -34.62
CA ASP A 792 -29.92 11.53 -35.52
C ASP A 792 -29.32 12.72 -34.74
N GLU A 793 -29.97 13.13 -33.65
CA GLU A 793 -29.49 14.22 -32.78
C GLU A 793 -28.15 13.88 -32.11
N PHE A 794 -27.97 12.64 -31.62
CA PHE A 794 -26.74 12.22 -30.94
C PHE A 794 -25.59 12.02 -31.93
N VAL A 795 -25.89 11.48 -33.12
CA VAL A 795 -24.90 11.30 -34.20
C VAL A 795 -24.40 12.66 -34.70
N GLN A 796 -25.32 13.60 -34.97
CA GLN A 796 -24.96 14.96 -35.37
C GLN A 796 -24.12 15.68 -34.31
N PHE A 797 -24.44 15.50 -33.03
CA PHE A 797 -23.63 16.03 -31.93
C PHE A 797 -22.20 15.46 -31.94
N ALA A 798 -22.05 14.13 -32.03
CA ALA A 798 -20.74 13.49 -32.04
C ALA A 798 -19.89 13.92 -33.25
N ASP A 799 -20.50 14.00 -34.44
CA ASP A 799 -19.84 14.46 -35.66
C ASP A 799 -19.40 15.93 -35.54
N SER A 800 -20.24 16.80 -34.96
CA SER A 800 -19.91 18.22 -34.75
C SER A 800 -18.71 18.43 -33.82
N MET A 801 -18.48 17.50 -32.89
CA MET A 801 -17.35 17.52 -31.95
C MET A 801 -16.15 16.72 -32.44
N GLY A 802 -16.23 16.06 -33.61
CA GLY A 802 -15.17 15.20 -34.14
C GLY A 802 -14.99 13.88 -33.38
N ILE A 803 -16.01 13.43 -32.65
CA ILE A 803 -16.01 12.20 -31.86
C ILE A 803 -16.45 11.04 -32.77
N LYS A 804 -15.60 10.02 -32.92
CA LYS A 804 -15.97 8.83 -33.71
C LYS A 804 -16.82 7.87 -32.87
N LEU A 805 -18.11 7.75 -33.21
CA LEU A 805 -19.00 6.77 -32.61
C LEU A 805 -18.70 5.35 -33.10
N LEU A 806 -18.67 4.40 -32.16
CA LEU A 806 -18.47 2.97 -32.41
C LEU A 806 -19.67 2.21 -31.84
N ASN A 807 -20.48 1.60 -32.69
CA ASN A 807 -21.65 0.84 -32.25
C ASN A 807 -21.27 -0.63 -32.05
N SER A 808 -21.60 -1.20 -30.89
CA SER A 808 -21.58 -2.66 -30.70
C SER A 808 -22.85 -3.29 -31.29
N SER A 809 -22.80 -4.55 -31.73
CA SER A 809 -24.00 -5.30 -32.16
C SER A 809 -24.83 -5.76 -30.96
N PRO A 810 -26.18 -5.74 -31.01
CA PRO A 810 -27.03 -6.20 -29.90
C PRO A 810 -26.71 -7.67 -29.58
N TYR A 811 -26.62 -8.03 -28.29
CA TYR A 811 -26.25 -9.35 -27.76
C TYR A 811 -24.76 -9.75 -27.80
N TYR A 812 -23.83 -8.83 -28.10
CA TYR A 812 -22.38 -9.06 -27.95
C TYR A 812 -21.78 -8.30 -26.75
N ALA A 813 -21.93 -8.85 -25.54
CA ALA A 813 -21.41 -8.32 -24.26
C ALA A 813 -19.90 -7.96 -24.26
N GLN A 814 -19.10 -8.52 -25.18
CA GLN A 814 -17.65 -8.28 -25.21
C GLN A 814 -17.21 -6.95 -25.86
N ALA A 815 -18.06 -6.29 -26.65
CA ALA A 815 -17.69 -5.03 -27.31
C ALA A 815 -17.90 -3.79 -26.41
N ASN A 816 -18.88 -3.82 -25.51
CA ASN A 816 -19.10 -2.81 -24.47
C ASN A 816 -18.80 -3.33 -23.04
N GLY A 817 -18.11 -4.47 -22.92
CA GLY A 817 -17.93 -5.20 -21.66
C GLY A 817 -17.27 -4.44 -20.51
N GLN A 818 -16.73 -3.24 -20.74
CA GLN A 818 -16.19 -2.37 -19.68
C GLN A 818 -17.26 -1.48 -19.04
N ALA A 819 -18.19 -0.95 -19.83
CA ALA A 819 -19.35 -0.25 -19.28
C ALA A 819 -20.30 -1.26 -18.63
N GLU A 820 -20.52 -2.43 -19.26
CA GLU A 820 -21.33 -3.52 -18.69
C GLU A 820 -20.77 -4.09 -17.38
N ALA A 821 -19.44 -4.14 -17.21
CA ALA A 821 -18.83 -4.56 -15.94
C ALA A 821 -18.87 -3.47 -14.85
N SER A 822 -19.15 -2.22 -15.24
CA SER A 822 -19.28 -1.08 -14.33
C SER A 822 -20.72 -0.87 -13.87
N ASN A 823 -21.70 -1.32 -14.67
CA ASN A 823 -23.12 -1.40 -14.31
C ASN A 823 -23.38 -2.42 -13.20
#